data_AF-A0A523I6B7-F1
#
_entry.id   AF-A0A523I6B7-F1
#
_cell.length_a   1.000
_cell.length_b   1.000
_cell.length_c   1.000
_cell.angle_alpha   90.00
_cell.angle_beta   90.00
_cell.angle_gamma   90.00
#
_symmetry.space_group_name_H-M   'P 1'
#
loop_
_entity.id
_entity.type
_entity.pdbx_description
1 polymer ?
#
loop_
_entity_poly.entity_id
_entity_poly.type
_entity_poly.pdbx_seq_one_letter_code
_entity_poly.pdbx_strand_id
1 'polypeptide(L)'
;MPDTHIVEFSDPQAHDPSVVGSKAASLADLIGNGITVPPGFSIHANTFGEFTRPVADKIAKTLNSVDSGNVSSSFDASDSINGLLAPLKLPDGLALEIARRINSGSRIFAVRSSATVEDLEGASFAGMYDSFLDATDAESVLRRVRDVWASYFTGRAISYRQRMEIPHESGQMAVLIMELIDADAGGVVFTRDPRDRTEQILISAALGLGEGVVSGGAEADSFTLDSRSFEITRRDVIDKQWMIVPGESGSTNRVPVPAAKRSRPALSDAQLVAVAKAASAIKKAAGDDRDIEFAVKGDAVHILQSRPVTTGRQADSGFPVEWDDPAEAELHWTPAFTFSARNRTPTLPLHIDYRIIAGKSEQISIDYAASPQARRNLKKIVNGYVYAAEPLHDEQEWSARLKKHERKAVRYLKKGTTYFHEIIEPRLRNRLAELEHTRPSSPAPFPELVANLRATKQAAADHQSDLHWRGGRGFGDEDRLLKIFAKVTGRPEVEAAGLTRGLNHMTSRLVARLIALAALVKSDPWLSEVFEKRNYDLIFKRGYGKRPAVRKFRSRFRLLLKTWGRRNGIGYGSAWTPSDPTWNMKPEIPLDSIGSFVRQDLDALKRAQFDSKRARITLVQLVHKNIGADKKLRKQFDFELFRAAQKTEFMENHNYLIEQCTFGEYRDSINRLGVALARDGW
;
A
#
# COMPACT_ATOMS: atom_id res chain seq x y z
N MET A 1 -12.39 -39.98 -26.71
CA MET A 1 -13.51 -39.35 -25.98
C MET A 1 -13.58 -37.91 -26.46
N PRO A 2 -14.76 -37.36 -26.78
CA PRO A 2 -14.89 -35.91 -26.95
C PRO A 2 -14.42 -35.24 -25.66
N ASP A 3 -13.70 -34.12 -25.77
CA ASP A 3 -13.27 -33.36 -24.60
C ASP A 3 -14.51 -32.77 -23.92
N THR A 4 -14.70 -33.03 -22.63
CA THR A 4 -15.92 -32.65 -21.91
C THR A 4 -15.74 -31.41 -21.05
N HIS A 5 -14.50 -31.03 -20.75
CA HIS A 5 -14.21 -29.92 -19.82
C HIS A 5 -13.62 -28.70 -20.49
N ILE A 6 -13.11 -28.80 -21.72
CA ILE A 6 -12.45 -27.70 -22.43
C ILE A 6 -13.29 -27.22 -23.61
N VAL A 7 -13.43 -25.91 -23.71
CA VAL A 7 -14.07 -25.21 -24.83
C VAL A 7 -13.00 -24.37 -25.54
N GLU A 8 -12.75 -24.68 -26.81
CA GLU A 8 -11.85 -23.89 -27.67
C GLU A 8 -12.51 -22.57 -28.06
N PHE A 9 -11.75 -21.50 -28.24
CA PHE A 9 -12.33 -20.23 -28.72
C PHE A 9 -12.99 -20.33 -30.11
N SER A 10 -12.63 -21.32 -30.91
CA SER A 10 -13.25 -21.59 -32.21
C SER A 10 -14.57 -22.37 -32.10
N ASP A 11 -14.91 -22.90 -30.93
CA ASP A 11 -16.16 -23.63 -30.72
C ASP A 11 -17.34 -22.65 -30.61
N PRO A 12 -18.48 -22.91 -31.28
CA PRO A 12 -19.69 -22.10 -31.12
C PRO A 12 -20.12 -21.89 -29.66
N GLN A 13 -19.86 -22.86 -28.77
CA GLN A 13 -20.18 -22.75 -27.34
C GLN A 13 -19.31 -21.71 -26.61
N ALA A 14 -18.15 -21.33 -27.16
CA ALA A 14 -17.30 -20.31 -26.57
C ALA A 14 -17.97 -18.94 -26.53
N HIS A 15 -18.99 -18.68 -27.34
CA HIS A 15 -19.75 -17.44 -27.36
C HIS A 15 -20.84 -17.36 -26.28
N ASP A 16 -21.07 -18.43 -25.51
CA ASP A 16 -22.09 -18.47 -24.47
C ASP A 16 -21.49 -18.18 -23.08
N PRO A 17 -21.82 -17.02 -22.46
CA PRO A 17 -21.34 -16.67 -21.12
C PRO A 17 -21.78 -17.65 -20.03
N SER A 18 -22.85 -18.42 -20.23
CA SER A 18 -23.28 -19.45 -19.28
C SER A 18 -22.38 -20.69 -19.30
N VAL A 19 -21.65 -20.91 -20.41
CA VAL A 19 -20.75 -22.05 -20.60
C VAL A 19 -19.32 -21.71 -20.17
N VAL A 20 -18.80 -20.57 -20.61
CA VAL A 20 -17.38 -20.19 -20.43
C VAL A 20 -17.17 -18.94 -19.58
N GLY A 21 -18.24 -18.35 -19.03
CA GLY A 21 -18.20 -17.08 -18.30
C GLY A 21 -18.06 -15.87 -19.21
N SER A 22 -18.35 -14.68 -18.68
CA SER A 22 -18.40 -13.44 -19.45
C SER A 22 -17.08 -13.08 -20.16
N LYS A 23 -15.94 -13.27 -19.49
CA LYS A 23 -14.64 -12.85 -20.03
C LYS A 23 -14.22 -13.70 -21.23
N ALA A 24 -14.33 -15.02 -21.10
CA ALA A 24 -13.98 -15.93 -22.19
C ALA A 24 -14.93 -15.75 -23.39
N ALA A 25 -16.22 -15.56 -23.14
CA ALA A 25 -17.20 -15.31 -24.20
C ALA A 25 -16.92 -14.01 -24.95
N SER A 26 -16.64 -12.93 -24.23
CA SER A 26 -16.21 -11.65 -24.81
C SER A 26 -14.98 -11.83 -25.72
N LEU A 27 -13.97 -12.62 -25.29
CA LEU A 27 -12.79 -12.88 -26.13
C LEU A 27 -13.09 -13.72 -27.38
N ALA A 28 -13.97 -14.73 -27.28
CA ALA A 28 -14.42 -15.50 -28.43
C ALA A 28 -15.14 -14.62 -29.46
N ASP A 29 -16.00 -13.69 -29.01
CA ASP A 29 -16.64 -12.69 -29.86
C ASP A 29 -15.61 -11.79 -30.56
N LEU A 30 -14.58 -11.35 -29.84
CA LEU A 30 -13.50 -10.55 -30.43
C LEU A 30 -12.76 -11.29 -31.54
N ILE A 31 -12.45 -12.57 -31.33
CA ILE A 31 -11.80 -13.44 -32.34
C ILE A 31 -12.70 -13.56 -33.58
N GLY A 32 -14.02 -13.78 -33.39
CA GLY A 32 -14.99 -13.83 -34.48
C GLY A 32 -15.08 -12.53 -35.29
N ASN A 33 -14.74 -11.38 -34.68
CA ASN A 33 -14.68 -10.08 -35.33
C ASN A 33 -13.29 -9.73 -35.90
N GLY A 34 -12.36 -10.68 -35.95
CA GLY A 34 -11.02 -10.50 -36.52
C GLY A 34 -10.07 -9.68 -35.63
N ILE A 35 -10.37 -9.56 -34.33
CA ILE A 35 -9.49 -8.90 -33.36
C ILE A 35 -8.44 -9.90 -32.87
N THR A 36 -7.18 -9.46 -32.83
CA THR A 36 -6.07 -10.28 -32.35
C THR A 36 -6.14 -10.49 -30.84
N VAL A 37 -6.41 -11.73 -30.42
CA VAL A 37 -6.38 -12.19 -29.02
C VAL A 37 -5.30 -13.26 -28.89
N PRO A 38 -4.57 -13.36 -27.76
CA PRO A 38 -3.61 -14.43 -27.57
C PRO A 38 -4.26 -15.83 -27.65
N PRO A 39 -3.55 -16.86 -28.15
CA PRO A 39 -4.06 -18.22 -28.19
C PRO A 39 -4.46 -18.73 -26.80
N GLY A 40 -5.50 -19.55 -26.73
CA GLY A 40 -6.01 -20.06 -25.46
C GLY A 40 -7.29 -20.87 -25.61
N PHE A 41 -7.82 -21.28 -24.48
CA PHE A 41 -9.07 -22.02 -24.34
C PHE A 41 -9.70 -21.72 -22.97
N SER A 42 -10.96 -22.14 -22.77
CA SER A 42 -11.65 -22.01 -21.49
C SER A 42 -11.99 -23.37 -20.90
N ILE A 43 -11.89 -23.51 -19.58
CA ILE A 43 -12.47 -24.63 -18.84
C ILE A 43 -13.95 -24.33 -18.62
N HIS A 44 -14.81 -25.25 -19.05
CA HIS A 44 -16.25 -25.13 -18.94
C HIS A 44 -16.68 -24.91 -17.48
N ALA A 45 -17.58 -23.95 -17.26
CA ALA A 45 -18.14 -23.59 -15.96
C ALA A 45 -18.73 -24.78 -15.16
N ASN A 46 -19.33 -25.77 -15.83
CA ASN A 46 -19.88 -26.97 -15.18
C ASN A 46 -18.80 -27.82 -14.47
N THR A 47 -17.55 -27.75 -14.92
CA THR A 47 -16.41 -28.45 -14.31
C THR A 47 -16.18 -28.01 -12.86
N PHE A 48 -16.47 -26.74 -12.54
CA PHE A 48 -16.43 -26.23 -11.16
C PHE A 48 -17.51 -26.87 -10.27
N GLY A 49 -18.71 -27.09 -10.83
CA GLY A 49 -19.79 -27.80 -10.17
C GLY A 49 -19.42 -29.26 -9.89
N GLU A 50 -18.77 -29.94 -10.84
CA GLU A 50 -18.24 -31.30 -10.64
C GLU A 50 -17.17 -31.35 -9.53
N PHE A 51 -16.25 -30.39 -9.51
CA PHE A 51 -15.20 -30.29 -8.49
C PHE A 51 -15.75 -30.09 -7.08
N THR A 52 -16.78 -29.25 -6.93
CA THR A 52 -17.35 -28.89 -5.62
C THR A 52 -18.43 -29.84 -5.13
N ARG A 53 -19.04 -30.64 -6.02
CA ARG A 53 -20.13 -31.59 -5.72
C ARG A 53 -19.91 -32.44 -4.45
N PRO A 54 -18.72 -33.01 -4.17
CA PRO A 54 -18.52 -33.86 -2.98
C PRO A 54 -18.70 -33.12 -1.63
N VAL A 55 -18.64 -31.79 -1.62
CA VAL A 55 -18.71 -30.97 -0.40
C VAL A 55 -19.78 -29.87 -0.49
N ALA A 56 -20.63 -29.89 -1.52
CA ALA A 56 -21.61 -28.84 -1.80
C ALA A 56 -22.51 -28.52 -0.59
N ASP A 57 -23.06 -29.55 0.07
CA ASP A 57 -23.91 -29.37 1.26
C ASP A 57 -23.18 -28.69 2.43
N LYS A 58 -21.89 -29.01 2.61
CA LYS A 58 -21.06 -28.41 3.66
C LYS A 58 -20.74 -26.95 3.34
N ILE A 59 -20.43 -26.65 2.08
CA ILE A 59 -20.21 -25.29 1.61
C ILE A 59 -21.47 -24.45 1.82
N ALA A 60 -22.64 -24.94 1.38
CA ALA A 60 -23.92 -24.25 1.56
C ALA A 60 -24.21 -23.97 3.04
N LYS A 61 -24.00 -24.95 3.92
CA LYS A 61 -24.18 -24.78 5.37
C LYS A 61 -23.25 -23.72 5.95
N THR A 62 -21.98 -23.70 5.55
CA THR A 62 -21.01 -22.68 5.99
C THR A 62 -21.41 -21.29 5.51
N LEU A 63 -21.83 -21.15 4.25
CA LEU A 63 -22.24 -19.87 3.67
C LEU A 63 -23.53 -19.33 4.30
N ASN A 64 -24.49 -20.19 4.64
CA ASN A 64 -25.72 -19.80 5.34
C ASN A 64 -25.48 -19.34 6.79
N SER A 65 -24.30 -19.61 7.36
CA SER A 65 -23.93 -19.18 8.72
C SER A 65 -23.17 -17.84 8.77
N VAL A 66 -22.91 -17.22 7.61
CA VAL A 66 -22.19 -15.95 7.52
C VAL A 66 -23.09 -14.81 7.99
N ASP A 67 -22.61 -14.00 8.93
CA ASP A 67 -23.33 -12.88 9.51
C ASP A 67 -22.99 -11.57 8.77
N SER A 68 -24.01 -10.97 8.14
CA SER A 68 -23.88 -9.71 7.39
C SER A 68 -23.45 -8.52 8.27
N GLY A 69 -23.68 -8.58 9.59
CA GLY A 69 -23.25 -7.57 10.56
C GLY A 69 -21.80 -7.72 11.02
N ASN A 70 -21.15 -8.86 10.73
CA ASN A 70 -19.79 -9.17 11.18
C ASN A 70 -18.89 -9.56 10.01
N VAL A 71 -18.05 -8.61 9.57
CA VAL A 71 -17.08 -8.81 8.49
C VAL A 71 -16.14 -9.99 8.73
N SER A 72 -15.80 -10.32 9.98
CA SER A 72 -14.93 -11.46 10.30
C SER A 72 -15.56 -12.80 9.92
N SER A 73 -16.89 -12.91 9.97
CA SER A 73 -17.60 -14.16 9.69
C SER A 73 -17.40 -14.64 8.24
N SER A 74 -17.26 -13.72 7.28
CA SER A 74 -16.98 -14.07 5.89
C SER A 74 -15.57 -14.64 5.69
N PHE A 75 -14.59 -14.18 6.49
CA PHE A 75 -13.22 -14.71 6.44
C PHE A 75 -13.14 -16.09 7.12
N ASP A 76 -13.81 -16.29 8.24
CA ASP A 76 -13.87 -17.60 8.92
C ASP A 76 -14.57 -18.66 8.04
N ALA A 77 -15.62 -18.26 7.32
CA ALA A 77 -16.30 -19.10 6.33
C ALA A 77 -15.38 -19.45 5.15
N SER A 78 -14.63 -18.46 4.64
CA SER A 78 -13.63 -18.66 3.59
C SER A 78 -12.58 -19.69 4.00
N ASP A 79 -12.01 -19.57 5.19
CA ASP A 79 -10.99 -20.51 5.70
C ASP A 79 -11.56 -21.92 5.85
N SER A 80 -12.79 -22.04 6.35
CA SER A 80 -13.49 -23.31 6.48
C SER A 80 -13.73 -23.98 5.11
N ILE A 81 -14.19 -23.22 4.11
CA ILE A 81 -14.44 -23.73 2.76
C ILE A 81 -13.12 -24.12 2.08
N ASN A 82 -12.07 -23.33 2.21
CA ASN A 82 -10.75 -23.69 1.67
C ASN A 82 -10.23 -25.01 2.27
N GLY A 83 -10.47 -25.26 3.56
CA GLY A 83 -10.18 -26.54 4.20
C GLY A 83 -10.96 -27.72 3.60
N LEU A 84 -12.19 -27.49 3.13
CA LEU A 84 -13.01 -28.50 2.45
C LEU A 84 -12.56 -28.76 1.01
N LEU A 85 -12.11 -27.73 0.31
CA LEU A 85 -11.68 -27.82 -1.10
C LEU A 85 -10.27 -28.43 -1.24
N ALA A 86 -9.37 -28.16 -0.30
CA ALA A 86 -7.97 -28.59 -0.36
C ALA A 86 -7.73 -30.10 -0.63
N PRO A 87 -8.46 -31.05 0.00
CA PRO A 87 -8.26 -32.48 -0.24
C PRO A 87 -8.98 -33.01 -1.50
N LEU A 88 -9.77 -32.20 -2.20
CA LEU A 88 -10.55 -32.68 -3.35
C LEU A 88 -9.68 -32.95 -4.57
N LYS A 89 -10.00 -34.04 -5.26
CA LYS A 89 -9.42 -34.35 -6.56
C LYS A 89 -10.09 -33.49 -7.63
N LEU A 90 -9.31 -33.10 -8.63
CA LEU A 90 -9.86 -32.45 -9.83
C LEU A 90 -10.73 -33.47 -10.61
N PRO A 91 -11.73 -33.01 -11.38
CA PRO A 91 -12.57 -33.89 -12.19
C PRO A 91 -11.77 -34.82 -13.10
N ASP A 92 -12.25 -36.06 -13.24
CA ASP A 92 -11.60 -37.10 -14.04
C ASP A 92 -11.51 -36.67 -15.51
N GLY A 93 -10.34 -36.82 -16.13
CA GLY A 93 -10.12 -36.42 -17.53
C GLY A 93 -9.56 -35.01 -17.72
N LEU A 94 -9.89 -34.05 -16.84
CA LEU A 94 -9.43 -32.65 -16.97
C LEU A 94 -7.91 -32.52 -17.10
N ALA A 95 -7.16 -33.25 -16.27
CA ALA A 95 -5.70 -33.21 -16.30
C ALA A 95 -5.13 -33.67 -17.66
N LEU A 96 -5.74 -34.68 -18.27
CA LEU A 96 -5.33 -35.19 -19.57
C LEU A 96 -5.71 -34.22 -20.70
N GLU A 97 -6.91 -33.64 -20.63
CA GLU A 97 -7.38 -32.64 -21.62
C GLU A 97 -6.50 -31.38 -21.62
N ILE A 98 -6.09 -30.89 -20.44
CA ILE A 98 -5.15 -29.76 -20.29
C ILE A 98 -3.77 -30.15 -20.81
N ALA A 99 -3.25 -31.32 -20.45
CA ALA A 99 -1.94 -31.78 -20.89
C ALA A 99 -1.81 -31.91 -22.41
N ARG A 100 -2.89 -32.24 -23.13
CA ARG A 100 -2.89 -32.30 -24.60
C ARG A 100 -2.76 -30.93 -25.29
N ARG A 101 -3.22 -29.85 -24.63
CA ARG A 101 -3.18 -28.48 -25.17
C ARG A 101 -1.90 -27.74 -24.79
N ILE A 102 -1.40 -28.05 -23.60
CA ILE A 102 -0.19 -27.45 -23.05
C ILE A 102 0.99 -28.34 -23.45
N ASN A 103 1.37 -28.25 -24.72
CA ASN A 103 2.58 -28.90 -25.21
C ASN A 103 3.82 -28.34 -24.49
N SER A 104 4.76 -29.22 -24.16
CA SER A 104 6.02 -28.90 -23.46
C SER A 104 6.93 -28.02 -24.32
N GLY A 105 6.66 -26.72 -24.33
CA GLY A 105 7.54 -25.66 -24.81
C GLY A 105 7.63 -24.56 -23.76
N SER A 106 8.59 -23.64 -23.91
CA SER A 106 8.85 -22.53 -22.97
C SER A 106 7.79 -21.41 -23.03
N ARG A 107 6.50 -21.75 -22.98
CA ARG A 107 5.38 -20.80 -22.98
C ARG A 107 4.82 -20.63 -21.57
N ILE A 108 4.55 -19.39 -21.19
CA ILE A 108 3.86 -19.04 -19.93
C ILE A 108 2.39 -18.82 -20.25
N PHE A 109 1.50 -19.25 -19.37
CA PHE A 109 0.05 -19.11 -19.49
C PHE A 109 -0.49 -18.24 -18.36
N ALA A 110 -1.41 -17.35 -18.73
CA ALA A 110 -2.31 -16.68 -17.83
C ALA A 110 -3.51 -17.57 -17.54
N VAL A 111 -3.82 -17.76 -16.25
CA VAL A 111 -4.96 -18.52 -15.73
C VAL A 111 -5.87 -17.53 -15.03
N ARG A 112 -7.00 -17.18 -15.67
CA ARG A 112 -7.89 -16.09 -15.25
C ARG A 112 -9.29 -16.63 -14.93
N SER A 113 -9.91 -16.07 -13.89
CA SER A 113 -11.32 -16.30 -13.57
C SER A 113 -12.24 -15.76 -14.67
N SER A 114 -13.26 -16.53 -15.03
CA SER A 114 -14.36 -16.11 -15.93
C SER A 114 -15.67 -16.58 -15.32
N ALA A 115 -16.33 -15.72 -14.53
CA ALA A 115 -17.55 -16.12 -13.82
C ALA A 115 -18.76 -16.06 -14.76
N THR A 116 -19.75 -16.92 -14.54
CA THR A 116 -21.02 -16.87 -15.31
C THR A 116 -21.94 -15.74 -14.88
N VAL A 117 -21.69 -15.15 -13.71
CA VAL A 117 -22.49 -14.06 -13.11
C VAL A 117 -21.57 -12.88 -12.76
N GLU A 118 -20.71 -12.47 -13.69
CA GLU A 118 -19.74 -11.39 -13.47
C GLU A 118 -20.31 -9.98 -13.79
N ASP A 119 -21.40 -9.92 -14.57
CA ASP A 119 -21.98 -8.69 -15.13
C ASP A 119 -23.50 -8.55 -14.87
N LEU A 120 -23.95 -8.72 -13.62
CA LEU A 120 -25.32 -8.35 -13.24
C LEU A 120 -25.49 -6.83 -13.36
N GLU A 121 -26.64 -6.36 -13.88
CA GLU A 121 -26.99 -4.93 -13.89
C GLU A 121 -26.88 -4.37 -12.46
N GLY A 122 -25.88 -3.52 -12.20
CA GLY A 122 -25.64 -2.88 -10.90
C GLY A 122 -24.58 -3.53 -10.00
N ALA A 123 -24.05 -4.71 -10.33
CA ALA A 123 -23.00 -5.38 -9.56
C ALA A 123 -21.83 -5.79 -10.47
N SER A 124 -20.74 -5.02 -10.44
CA SER A 124 -19.49 -5.40 -11.13
C SER A 124 -18.55 -6.12 -10.17
N PHE A 125 -18.24 -7.38 -10.46
CA PHE A 125 -17.25 -8.18 -9.73
C PHE A 125 -15.80 -7.82 -10.08
N ALA A 126 -15.55 -6.60 -10.58
CA ALA A 126 -14.25 -6.16 -11.08
C ALA A 126 -13.12 -6.39 -10.06
N GLY A 127 -12.16 -7.27 -10.42
CA GLY A 127 -10.99 -7.60 -9.60
C GLY A 127 -11.32 -8.34 -8.30
N MET A 128 -12.49 -8.99 -8.22
CA MET A 128 -12.91 -9.76 -7.04
C MET A 128 -12.23 -11.14 -6.96
N TYR A 129 -12.05 -11.77 -8.12
CA TYR A 129 -11.50 -13.12 -8.25
C TYR A 129 -10.06 -13.07 -8.74
N ASP A 130 -9.29 -14.10 -8.40
CA ASP A 130 -7.86 -14.11 -8.66
C ASP A 130 -7.56 -14.39 -10.14
N SER A 131 -6.37 -13.97 -10.57
CA SER A 131 -5.78 -14.24 -11.88
C SER A 131 -4.28 -14.45 -11.69
N PHE A 132 -3.72 -15.43 -12.40
CA PHE A 132 -2.34 -15.84 -12.26
C PHE A 132 -1.65 -15.77 -13.62
N LEU A 133 -0.43 -15.24 -13.69
CA LEU A 133 0.30 -14.96 -14.94
C LEU A 133 1.57 -15.80 -15.05
N ASP A 134 1.47 -17.04 -14.59
CA ASP A 134 2.60 -17.68 -13.94
C ASP A 134 2.56 -19.22 -14.09
N ALA A 135 1.75 -19.74 -15.01
CA ALA A 135 1.67 -21.18 -15.24
C ALA A 135 2.54 -21.59 -16.44
N THR A 136 3.43 -22.57 -16.29
CA THR A 136 4.45 -22.94 -17.31
C THR A 136 4.27 -24.34 -17.89
N ASP A 137 3.43 -25.16 -17.26
CA ASP A 137 3.21 -26.55 -17.59
C ASP A 137 1.80 -26.98 -17.16
N ALA A 138 1.36 -28.17 -17.59
CA ALA A 138 0.03 -28.66 -17.27
C ALA A 138 -0.23 -28.77 -15.76
N GLU A 139 0.79 -29.09 -14.96
CA GLU A 139 0.64 -29.24 -13.52
C GLU A 139 0.41 -27.90 -12.81
N SER A 140 1.22 -26.89 -13.14
CA SER A 140 1.05 -25.52 -12.66
C SER A 140 -0.28 -24.93 -13.10
N VAL A 141 -0.74 -25.21 -14.32
CA VAL A 141 -2.07 -24.78 -14.79
C VAL A 141 -3.16 -25.42 -13.93
N LEU A 142 -3.12 -26.74 -13.70
CA LEU A 142 -4.08 -27.44 -12.85
C LEU A 142 -4.10 -26.89 -11.41
N ARG A 143 -2.93 -26.53 -10.86
CA ARG A 143 -2.84 -25.85 -9.55
C ARG A 143 -3.52 -24.48 -9.59
N ARG A 144 -3.23 -23.65 -10.60
CA ARG A 144 -3.84 -22.32 -10.74
C ARG A 144 -5.34 -22.35 -11.02
N VAL A 145 -5.83 -23.36 -11.74
CA VAL A 145 -7.27 -23.60 -11.92
C VAL A 145 -7.95 -23.81 -10.57
N ARG A 146 -7.34 -24.62 -9.69
CA ARG A 146 -7.83 -24.79 -8.32
C ARG A 146 -7.78 -23.49 -7.52
N ASP A 147 -6.70 -22.72 -7.63
CA ASP A 147 -6.58 -21.43 -6.95
C ASP A 147 -7.66 -20.43 -7.42
N VAL A 148 -7.95 -20.39 -8.72
CA VAL A 148 -9.04 -19.58 -9.29
C VAL A 148 -10.40 -20.01 -8.72
N TRP A 149 -10.68 -21.31 -8.66
CA TRP A 149 -11.91 -21.83 -8.06
C TRP A 149 -12.02 -21.54 -6.56
N ALA A 150 -10.91 -21.64 -5.82
CA ALA A 150 -10.86 -21.25 -4.42
C ALA A 150 -11.12 -19.74 -4.24
N SER A 151 -10.66 -18.91 -5.17
CA SER A 151 -10.88 -17.45 -5.13
C SER A 151 -12.37 -17.07 -5.13
N TYR A 152 -13.23 -17.93 -5.68
CA TYR A 152 -14.69 -17.78 -5.62
C TYR A 152 -15.20 -17.71 -4.18
N PHE A 153 -14.54 -18.38 -3.23
CA PHE A 153 -14.93 -18.45 -1.82
C PHE A 153 -14.05 -17.62 -0.89
N THR A 154 -13.29 -16.66 -1.42
CA THR A 154 -12.55 -15.72 -0.56
C THR A 154 -13.50 -14.91 0.33
N GLY A 155 -13.05 -14.54 1.53
CA GLY A 155 -13.87 -13.74 2.45
C GLY A 155 -14.38 -12.43 1.83
N ARG A 156 -13.60 -11.84 0.92
CA ARG A 156 -13.98 -10.66 0.13
C ARG A 156 -15.13 -10.95 -0.84
N ALA A 157 -15.06 -12.05 -1.59
CA ALA A 157 -16.11 -12.46 -2.52
C ALA A 157 -17.41 -12.85 -1.81
N ILE A 158 -17.31 -13.58 -0.69
CA ILE A 158 -18.46 -13.95 0.16
C ILE A 158 -19.14 -12.68 0.70
N SER A 159 -18.38 -11.80 1.35
CA SER A 159 -18.90 -10.55 1.91
C SER A 159 -19.51 -9.63 0.85
N TYR A 160 -18.93 -9.59 -0.36
CA TYR A 160 -19.49 -8.81 -1.46
C TYR A 160 -20.85 -9.36 -1.92
N ARG A 161 -20.95 -10.66 -2.19
CA ARG A 161 -22.21 -11.29 -2.61
C ARG A 161 -23.30 -11.11 -1.55
N GLN A 162 -22.97 -11.26 -0.28
CA GLN A 162 -23.93 -11.08 0.81
C GLN A 162 -24.45 -9.64 0.89
N ARG A 163 -23.59 -8.63 0.73
CA ARG A 163 -24.01 -7.21 0.71
C ARG A 163 -24.86 -6.84 -0.49
N MET A 164 -24.64 -7.50 -1.62
CA MET A 164 -25.42 -7.29 -2.85
C MET A 164 -26.64 -8.22 -2.93
N GLU A 165 -26.92 -9.00 -1.88
CA GLU A 165 -28.01 -9.98 -1.83
C GLU A 165 -27.95 -11.00 -2.98
N ILE A 166 -26.74 -11.29 -3.48
CA ILE A 166 -26.51 -12.26 -4.54
C ILE A 166 -26.44 -13.65 -3.91
N PRO A 167 -27.29 -14.61 -4.32
CA PRO A 167 -27.27 -15.95 -3.79
C PRO A 167 -25.89 -16.60 -3.96
N HIS A 168 -25.42 -17.29 -2.92
CA HIS A 168 -24.13 -17.98 -3.00
C HIS A 168 -24.14 -19.17 -3.97
N GLU A 169 -25.33 -19.70 -4.26
CA GLU A 169 -25.53 -20.86 -5.15
C GLU A 169 -25.71 -20.46 -6.62
N SER A 170 -25.78 -19.16 -6.95
CA SER A 170 -26.19 -18.71 -8.29
C SER A 170 -25.07 -18.62 -9.33
N GLY A 171 -23.80 -18.80 -8.96
CA GLY A 171 -22.67 -18.60 -9.88
C GLY A 171 -21.80 -19.85 -10.10
N GLN A 172 -21.44 -20.08 -11.36
CA GLN A 172 -20.38 -21.00 -11.74
C GLN A 172 -19.12 -20.22 -12.14
N MET A 173 -17.97 -20.88 -12.12
CA MET A 173 -16.66 -20.29 -12.44
C MET A 173 -15.99 -21.10 -13.53
N ALA A 174 -16.03 -20.58 -14.76
CA ALA A 174 -15.13 -21.03 -15.81
C ALA A 174 -13.73 -20.46 -15.58
N VAL A 175 -12.73 -21.07 -16.24
CA VAL A 175 -11.32 -20.64 -16.11
C VAL A 175 -10.73 -20.46 -17.49
N LEU A 176 -10.34 -19.24 -17.79
CA LEU A 176 -9.70 -18.84 -19.02
C LEU A 176 -8.20 -19.17 -18.95
N ILE A 177 -7.71 -20.00 -19.87
CA ILE A 177 -6.29 -20.32 -20.03
C ILE A 177 -5.81 -19.69 -21.32
N MET A 178 -4.87 -18.75 -21.22
CA MET A 178 -4.42 -17.95 -22.37
C MET A 178 -2.90 -17.81 -22.35
N GLU A 179 -2.25 -17.86 -23.50
CA GLU A 179 -0.81 -17.60 -23.57
C GLU A 179 -0.48 -16.18 -23.05
N LEU A 180 0.52 -16.10 -22.17
CA LEU A 180 1.01 -14.82 -21.66
C LEU A 180 1.95 -14.19 -22.69
N ILE A 181 1.53 -13.06 -23.25
CA ILE A 181 2.37 -12.27 -24.15
C ILE A 181 3.52 -11.64 -23.35
N ASP A 182 4.77 -11.94 -23.73
CA ASP A 182 5.97 -11.23 -23.26
C ASP A 182 5.98 -9.80 -23.83
N ALA A 183 5.13 -8.93 -23.30
CA ALA A 183 4.84 -7.62 -23.87
C ALA A 183 6.00 -6.63 -23.68
N ASP A 184 6.25 -5.82 -24.71
CA ASP A 184 7.16 -4.66 -24.60
C ASP A 184 6.49 -3.53 -23.79
N ALA A 185 5.17 -3.39 -23.94
CA ALA A 185 4.31 -2.51 -23.17
C ALA A 185 2.88 -3.09 -23.10
N GLY A 186 2.14 -2.74 -22.06
CA GLY A 186 0.76 -3.15 -21.89
C GLY A 186 -0.01 -2.19 -21.01
N GLY A 187 -1.33 -2.29 -21.03
CA GLY A 187 -2.16 -1.39 -20.25
C GLY A 187 -3.63 -1.48 -20.58
N VAL A 188 -4.31 -0.34 -20.44
CA VAL A 188 -5.77 -0.25 -20.52
C VAL A 188 -6.15 0.90 -21.46
N VAL A 189 -7.14 0.68 -22.32
CA VAL A 189 -7.74 1.69 -23.18
C VAL A 189 -9.25 1.79 -22.94
N PHE A 190 -9.72 3.01 -22.76
CA PHE A 190 -11.14 3.33 -22.72
C PHE A 190 -11.56 4.00 -24.04
N THR A 191 -12.65 3.53 -24.64
CA THR A 191 -13.18 4.12 -25.90
C THR A 191 -13.98 5.40 -25.68
N ARG A 192 -14.07 5.84 -24.43
CA ARG A 192 -14.71 7.06 -23.95
C ARG A 192 -14.08 7.44 -22.63
N ASP A 193 -13.93 8.72 -22.34
CA ASP A 193 -13.37 9.13 -21.05
C ASP A 193 -14.32 8.71 -19.91
N PRO A 194 -13.88 7.84 -18.97
CA PRO A 194 -14.75 7.38 -17.89
C PRO A 194 -15.03 8.45 -16.83
N ARG A 195 -14.32 9.60 -16.87
CA ARG A 195 -14.42 10.69 -15.88
C ARG A 195 -15.53 11.67 -16.23
N ASP A 196 -15.56 12.12 -17.48
CA ASP A 196 -16.45 13.19 -17.97
C ASP A 196 -17.29 12.79 -19.17
N ARG A 197 -17.13 11.56 -19.67
CA ARG A 197 -17.87 11.01 -20.81
C ARG A 197 -17.65 11.75 -22.12
N THR A 198 -16.56 12.50 -22.25
CA THR A 198 -16.15 13.03 -23.55
C THR A 198 -15.84 11.88 -24.52
N GLU A 199 -16.20 12.05 -25.80
CA GLU A 199 -15.94 11.07 -26.86
C GLU A 199 -14.45 11.05 -27.26
N GLN A 200 -13.59 10.70 -26.31
CA GLN A 200 -12.14 10.61 -26.46
C GLN A 200 -11.67 9.21 -26.09
N ILE A 201 -10.61 8.75 -26.77
CA ILE A 201 -9.95 7.48 -26.45
C ILE A 201 -8.85 7.78 -25.44
N LEU A 202 -8.92 7.16 -24.27
CA LEU A 202 -7.93 7.31 -23.20
C LEU A 202 -7.10 6.04 -23.11
N ILE A 203 -5.78 6.15 -23.27
CA ILE A 203 -4.84 5.04 -23.18
C ILE A 203 -3.93 5.26 -21.98
N SER A 204 -3.84 4.27 -21.09
CA SER A 204 -2.84 4.22 -20.01
C SER A 204 -1.93 3.02 -20.24
N ALA A 205 -0.62 3.24 -20.37
CA ALA A 205 0.33 2.19 -20.76
C ALA A 205 1.61 2.22 -19.91
N ALA A 206 2.05 1.05 -19.45
CA ALA A 206 3.34 0.85 -18.78
C ALA A 206 4.26 -0.03 -19.63
N LEU A 207 5.56 0.05 -19.38
CA LEU A 207 6.54 -0.86 -19.95
C LEU A 207 6.39 -2.26 -19.35
N GLY A 208 6.57 -3.30 -20.17
CA GLY A 208 6.38 -4.69 -19.77
C GLY A 208 4.91 -5.13 -19.76
N LEU A 209 4.55 -6.03 -18.84
CA LEU A 209 3.21 -6.59 -18.73
C LEU A 209 2.18 -5.55 -18.27
N GLY A 210 0.99 -5.58 -18.89
CA GLY A 210 -0.14 -4.70 -18.54
C GLY A 210 -0.64 -4.83 -17.10
N GLU A 211 -0.32 -5.94 -16.43
CA GLU A 211 -0.55 -6.14 -14.99
C GLU A 211 0.05 -4.99 -14.15
N GLY A 212 1.14 -4.38 -14.61
CA GLY A 212 1.73 -3.20 -13.95
C GLY A 212 0.76 -2.01 -13.87
N VAL A 213 -0.08 -1.82 -14.88
CA VAL A 213 -1.12 -0.76 -14.91
C VAL A 213 -2.32 -1.19 -14.08
N VAL A 214 -2.83 -2.41 -14.28
CA VAL A 214 -4.05 -2.91 -13.62
C VAL A 214 -3.88 -3.02 -12.10
N SER A 215 -2.71 -3.48 -11.64
CA SER A 215 -2.36 -3.58 -10.22
C SER A 215 -1.85 -2.25 -9.62
N GLY A 216 -1.48 -1.27 -10.45
CA GLY A 216 -0.72 -0.08 -10.04
C GLY A 216 0.71 -0.39 -9.59
N GLY A 217 1.26 -1.55 -9.96
CA GLY A 217 2.62 -1.99 -9.63
C GLY A 217 3.73 -1.31 -10.46
N ALA A 218 3.37 -0.69 -11.58
CA ALA A 218 4.26 0.08 -12.45
C ALA A 218 3.70 1.48 -12.74
N GLU A 219 4.61 2.42 -13.00
CA GLU A 219 4.27 3.76 -13.47
C GLU A 219 3.84 3.70 -14.94
N ALA A 220 2.72 4.35 -15.26
CA ALA A 220 2.11 4.32 -16.59
C ALA A 220 2.04 5.73 -17.18
N ASP A 221 2.30 5.82 -18.48
CA ASP A 221 2.04 7.02 -19.27
C ASP A 221 0.54 7.10 -19.59
N SER A 222 0.03 8.32 -19.80
CA SER A 222 -1.36 8.56 -20.20
C SER A 222 -1.42 9.34 -21.52
N PHE A 223 -2.29 8.90 -22.42
CA PHE A 223 -2.48 9.49 -23.74
C PHE A 223 -3.97 9.68 -24.01
N THR A 224 -4.32 10.81 -24.63
CA THR A 224 -5.67 11.10 -25.09
C THR A 224 -5.66 11.22 -26.60
N LEU A 225 -6.54 10.49 -27.27
CA LEU A 225 -6.70 10.48 -28.71
C LEU A 225 -8.12 10.88 -29.09
N ASP A 226 -8.26 11.60 -30.21
CA ASP A 226 -9.57 11.85 -30.81
C ASP A 226 -10.21 10.53 -31.28
N SER A 227 -11.48 10.33 -30.99
CA SER A 227 -12.17 9.07 -31.28
C SER A 227 -12.47 8.84 -32.77
N ARG A 228 -12.39 9.89 -33.60
CA ARG A 228 -12.70 9.84 -35.04
C ARG A 228 -11.44 9.86 -35.90
N SER A 229 -10.52 10.80 -35.63
CA SER A 229 -9.28 10.95 -36.40
C SER A 229 -8.13 10.09 -35.86
N PHE A 230 -8.22 9.61 -34.62
CA PHE A 230 -7.14 8.96 -33.88
C PHE A 230 -5.91 9.86 -33.66
N GLU A 231 -6.06 11.18 -33.83
CA GLU A 231 -5.00 12.14 -33.54
C GLU A 231 -4.73 12.19 -32.02
N ILE A 232 -3.45 12.21 -31.65
CA ILE A 232 -3.02 12.28 -30.25
C ILE A 232 -3.12 13.74 -29.78
N THR A 233 -4.14 14.03 -28.98
CA THR A 233 -4.44 15.39 -28.49
C THR A 233 -3.69 15.73 -27.21
N ARG A 234 -3.36 14.74 -26.37
CA ARG A 234 -2.61 14.94 -25.12
C ARG A 234 -1.64 13.78 -24.86
N ARG A 235 -0.46 14.12 -24.34
CA ARG A 235 0.56 13.17 -23.87
C ARG A 235 1.00 13.54 -22.46
N ASP A 236 1.01 12.55 -21.57
CA ASP A 236 1.50 12.66 -20.21
C ASP A 236 2.51 11.52 -19.98
N VAL A 237 3.77 11.81 -20.25
CA VAL A 237 4.87 10.84 -20.20
C VAL A 237 5.68 11.09 -18.93
N ILE A 238 5.74 10.08 -18.07
CA ILE A 238 6.39 10.17 -16.76
C ILE A 238 7.72 9.40 -16.74
N ASP A 239 8.56 9.72 -15.76
CA ASP A 239 9.78 8.93 -15.50
C ASP A 239 9.40 7.61 -14.84
N LYS A 240 9.55 6.50 -15.57
CA LYS A 240 9.17 5.16 -15.14
C LYS A 240 10.35 4.46 -14.47
N GLN A 241 10.28 4.23 -13.18
CA GLN A 241 11.32 3.55 -12.39
C GLN A 241 11.19 2.03 -12.43
N TRP A 242 9.97 1.50 -12.49
CA TRP A 242 9.68 0.07 -12.37
C TRP A 242 8.79 -0.44 -13.51
N MET A 243 9.07 -1.67 -13.96
CA MET A 243 8.23 -2.42 -14.90
C MET A 243 7.96 -3.82 -14.37
N ILE A 244 6.86 -4.42 -14.81
CA ILE A 244 6.52 -5.81 -14.52
C ILE A 244 6.91 -6.67 -15.72
N VAL A 245 7.65 -7.74 -15.48
CA VAL A 245 8.07 -8.70 -16.52
C VAL A 245 7.66 -10.11 -16.13
N PRO A 246 7.55 -11.04 -17.09
CA PRO A 246 7.51 -12.46 -16.78
C PRO A 246 8.77 -12.86 -15.99
N GLY A 247 8.58 -13.61 -14.92
CA GLY A 247 9.63 -14.11 -14.05
C GLY A 247 9.98 -15.58 -14.32
N GLU A 248 10.98 -16.10 -13.61
CA GLU A 248 11.35 -17.51 -13.66
C GLU A 248 10.32 -18.37 -12.93
N SER A 249 10.15 -19.62 -13.42
CA SER A 249 9.25 -20.62 -12.84
C SER A 249 7.83 -20.14 -12.62
N GLY A 250 7.35 -19.24 -13.49
CA GLY A 250 5.98 -18.80 -13.39
C GLY A 250 5.76 -17.88 -12.19
N SER A 251 6.37 -16.69 -12.24
CA SER A 251 6.06 -15.57 -11.34
C SER A 251 6.06 -14.29 -12.17
N THR A 252 5.55 -13.17 -11.64
CA THR A 252 5.81 -11.85 -12.24
C THR A 252 6.87 -11.14 -11.42
N ASN A 253 7.90 -10.60 -12.08
CA ASN A 253 8.96 -9.87 -11.40
C ASN A 253 8.79 -8.37 -11.60
N ARG A 254 8.92 -7.62 -10.50
CA ARG A 254 9.04 -6.16 -10.55
C ARG A 254 10.51 -5.79 -10.67
N VAL A 255 10.89 -5.28 -11.84
CA VAL A 255 12.29 -4.97 -12.17
C VAL A 255 12.46 -3.48 -12.45
N PRO A 256 13.65 -2.89 -12.17
CA PRO A 256 13.91 -1.51 -12.54
C PRO A 256 13.87 -1.33 -14.05
N VAL A 257 13.23 -0.26 -14.52
CA VAL A 257 13.26 0.10 -15.94
C VAL A 257 14.67 0.54 -16.31
N PRO A 258 15.23 0.05 -17.44
CA PRO A 258 16.52 0.50 -17.96
C PRO A 258 16.54 2.03 -18.14
N ALA A 259 17.61 2.69 -17.69
CA ALA A 259 17.71 4.16 -17.67
C ALA A 259 17.33 4.83 -19.01
N ALA A 260 17.72 4.22 -20.14
CA ALA A 260 17.44 4.73 -21.48
C ALA A 260 15.94 4.70 -21.88
N LYS A 261 15.11 3.92 -21.19
CA LYS A 261 13.67 3.76 -21.47
C LYS A 261 12.77 4.55 -20.49
N ARG A 262 13.28 5.01 -19.35
CA ARG A 262 12.47 5.58 -18.25
C ARG A 262 11.63 6.77 -18.67
N SER A 263 12.25 7.74 -19.35
CA SER A 263 11.61 8.97 -19.78
C SER A 263 11.11 8.92 -21.23
N ARG A 264 11.09 7.73 -21.85
CA ARG A 264 10.51 7.52 -23.18
C ARG A 264 9.04 7.08 -23.04
N PRO A 265 8.17 7.40 -24.01
CA PRO A 265 6.82 6.86 -24.06
C PRO A 265 6.84 5.32 -24.04
N ALA A 266 5.93 4.71 -23.27
CA ALA A 266 5.76 3.26 -23.25
C ALA A 266 5.28 2.72 -24.62
N LEU A 267 4.55 3.53 -25.37
CA LEU A 267 4.07 3.22 -26.72
C LEU A 267 4.53 4.30 -27.71
N SER A 268 4.92 3.87 -28.90
CA SER A 268 5.12 4.77 -30.05
C SER A 268 3.79 5.30 -30.59
N ASP A 269 3.83 6.40 -31.35
CA ASP A 269 2.64 6.98 -31.97
C ASP A 269 1.91 5.97 -32.87
N ALA A 270 2.64 5.16 -33.63
CA ALA A 270 2.05 4.10 -34.47
C ALA A 270 1.32 3.04 -33.63
N GLN A 271 1.91 2.64 -32.50
CA GLN A 271 1.28 1.70 -31.57
C GLN A 271 0.06 2.31 -30.88
N LEU A 272 0.09 3.58 -30.47
CA LEU A 272 -1.06 4.28 -29.91
C LEU A 272 -2.25 4.30 -30.88
N VAL A 273 -1.99 4.64 -32.15
CA VAL A 273 -3.02 4.63 -33.20
C VAL A 273 -3.53 3.20 -33.44
N ALA A 274 -2.66 2.19 -33.44
CA ALA A 274 -3.07 0.79 -33.59
C ALA A 274 -3.99 0.34 -32.43
N VAL A 275 -3.64 0.67 -31.19
CA VAL A 275 -4.47 0.40 -30.00
C VAL A 275 -5.82 1.12 -30.10
N ALA A 276 -5.82 2.39 -30.48
CA ALA A 276 -7.06 3.17 -30.62
C ALA A 276 -7.98 2.64 -31.72
N LYS A 277 -7.41 2.21 -32.86
CA LYS A 277 -8.18 1.57 -33.95
C LYS A 277 -8.78 0.24 -33.50
N ALA A 278 -8.01 -0.59 -32.80
CA ALA A 278 -8.52 -1.85 -32.23
C ALA A 278 -9.65 -1.57 -31.24
N ALA A 279 -9.47 -0.61 -30.33
CA ALA A 279 -10.48 -0.21 -29.36
C ALA A 279 -11.78 0.29 -30.02
N SER A 280 -11.66 1.11 -31.08
CA SER A 280 -12.79 1.62 -31.85
C SER A 280 -13.53 0.50 -32.60
N ALA A 281 -12.80 -0.45 -33.20
CA ALA A 281 -13.40 -1.63 -33.82
C ALA A 281 -14.18 -2.49 -32.81
N ILE A 282 -13.62 -2.67 -31.61
CA ILE A 282 -14.27 -3.40 -30.51
C ILE A 282 -15.56 -2.69 -30.07
N LYS A 283 -15.52 -1.37 -29.81
CA LYS A 283 -16.71 -0.57 -29.50
C LYS A 283 -17.78 -0.68 -30.59
N LYS A 284 -17.38 -0.64 -31.86
CA LYS A 284 -18.32 -0.76 -32.98
C LYS A 284 -18.98 -2.14 -33.04
N ALA A 285 -18.22 -3.21 -32.85
CA ALA A 285 -18.75 -4.58 -32.84
C ALA A 285 -19.67 -4.82 -31.64
N ALA A 286 -19.32 -4.25 -30.49
CA ALA A 286 -20.04 -4.38 -29.24
C ALA A 286 -21.31 -3.51 -29.12
N GLY A 287 -21.34 -2.35 -29.77
CA GLY A 287 -22.46 -1.40 -29.73
C GLY A 287 -22.49 -0.44 -28.54
N ASP A 288 -21.50 -0.49 -27.65
CA ASP A 288 -21.38 0.34 -26.43
C ASP A 288 -19.93 0.75 -26.13
N ASP A 289 -19.74 1.60 -25.12
CA ASP A 289 -18.41 2.06 -24.69
C ASP A 289 -17.65 0.94 -23.95
N ARG A 290 -16.35 0.81 -24.21
CA ARG A 290 -15.53 -0.33 -23.78
C ARG A 290 -14.29 0.09 -22.97
N ASP A 291 -14.00 -0.72 -21.96
CA ASP A 291 -12.77 -0.77 -21.16
C ASP A 291 -12.01 -2.03 -21.56
N ILE A 292 -10.81 -1.85 -22.11
CA ILE A 292 -10.08 -2.89 -22.84
C ILE A 292 -8.66 -3.00 -22.29
N GLU A 293 -8.28 -4.21 -21.88
CA GLU A 293 -6.89 -4.53 -21.54
C GLU A 293 -6.14 -4.99 -22.80
N PHE A 294 -4.92 -4.50 -22.99
CA PHE A 294 -4.11 -4.84 -24.16
C PHE A 294 -2.63 -5.07 -23.80
N ALA A 295 -1.96 -5.83 -24.67
CA ALA A 295 -0.52 -6.00 -24.69
C ALA A 295 0.02 -5.68 -26.09
N VAL A 296 1.23 -5.11 -26.13
CA VAL A 296 1.93 -4.81 -27.38
C VAL A 296 3.27 -5.55 -27.39
N LYS A 297 3.50 -6.31 -28.47
CA LYS A 297 4.79 -6.96 -28.73
C LYS A 297 5.22 -6.64 -30.16
N GLY A 298 6.32 -5.91 -30.31
CA GLY A 298 6.67 -5.29 -31.59
C GLY A 298 5.54 -4.37 -32.06
N ASP A 299 5.03 -4.62 -33.27
CA ASP A 299 3.92 -3.85 -33.85
C ASP A 299 2.55 -4.52 -33.66
N ALA A 300 2.51 -5.70 -33.03
CA ALA A 300 1.26 -6.44 -32.81
C ALA A 300 0.57 -5.98 -31.52
N VAL A 301 -0.71 -5.62 -31.65
CA VAL A 301 -1.61 -5.34 -30.52
C VAL A 301 -2.43 -6.58 -30.24
N HIS A 302 -2.33 -7.09 -29.02
CA HIS A 302 -3.11 -8.21 -28.51
C HIS A 302 -4.12 -7.71 -27.48
N ILE A 303 -5.38 -8.09 -27.65
CA ILE A 303 -6.45 -7.76 -26.70
C ILE A 303 -6.55 -8.87 -25.67
N LEU A 304 -6.46 -8.51 -24.40
CA LEU A 304 -6.43 -9.45 -23.27
C LEU A 304 -7.79 -9.56 -22.58
N GLN A 305 -8.60 -8.50 -22.65
CA GLN A 305 -9.95 -8.43 -22.10
C GLN A 305 -10.70 -7.25 -22.72
N SER A 306 -12.03 -7.37 -22.85
CA SER A 306 -12.92 -6.26 -23.20
C SER A 306 -14.20 -6.35 -22.38
N ARG A 307 -14.60 -5.24 -21.74
CA ARG A 307 -15.84 -5.15 -20.96
C ARG A 307 -16.58 -3.82 -21.19
N PRO A 308 -17.90 -3.77 -21.02
CA PRO A 308 -18.65 -2.51 -21.07
C PRO A 308 -18.18 -1.52 -20.00
N VAL A 309 -18.16 -0.22 -20.33
CA VAL A 309 -17.96 0.85 -19.34
C VAL A 309 -19.26 1.01 -18.55
N THR A 310 -19.32 0.41 -17.36
CA THR A 310 -20.51 0.42 -16.49
C THR A 310 -20.60 1.65 -15.57
N THR A 311 -19.54 2.44 -15.48
CA THR A 311 -19.53 3.69 -14.71
C THR A 311 -20.34 4.79 -15.42
N GLY A 312 -21.40 5.25 -14.76
CA GLY A 312 -22.11 6.49 -15.09
C GLY A 312 -23.56 6.38 -15.58
N ARG A 313 -24.31 5.31 -15.30
CA ARG A 313 -25.78 5.44 -15.33
C ARG A 313 -26.13 6.62 -14.41
N GLN A 314 -26.85 7.61 -14.93
CA GLN A 314 -26.95 8.98 -14.40
C GLN A 314 -27.21 8.99 -12.89
N ALA A 315 -26.16 9.15 -12.10
CA ALA A 315 -26.20 9.89 -10.86
C ALA A 315 -25.62 11.24 -11.23
N ASP A 316 -26.30 12.33 -10.86
CA ASP A 316 -25.79 13.69 -11.06
C ASP A 316 -24.31 13.74 -10.70
N SER A 317 -23.45 13.94 -11.71
CA SER A 317 -22.02 14.14 -11.53
C SER A 317 -21.74 15.57 -11.05
N GLY A 318 -22.59 16.10 -10.18
CA GLY A 318 -22.09 17.05 -9.21
C GLY A 318 -21.06 16.30 -8.38
N PHE A 319 -19.88 16.87 -8.18
CA PHE A 319 -19.21 16.67 -6.90
C PHE A 319 -20.27 17.16 -5.89
N PRO A 320 -21.01 16.27 -5.20
CA PRO A 320 -22.29 16.59 -4.56
C PRO A 320 -21.99 17.26 -3.22
N VAL A 321 -21.31 18.39 -3.33
CA VAL A 321 -20.72 19.18 -2.27
C VAL A 321 -21.19 20.58 -2.54
N GLU A 322 -21.82 21.15 -1.53
CA GLU A 322 -22.08 22.57 -1.52
C GLU A 322 -20.73 23.28 -1.35
N TRP A 323 -20.41 24.14 -2.31
CA TRP A 323 -19.21 24.95 -2.31
C TRP A 323 -19.44 26.18 -1.45
N ASP A 324 -18.76 26.25 -0.30
CA ASP A 324 -18.77 27.45 0.55
C ASP A 324 -18.21 28.67 -0.21
N ASP A 325 -17.19 28.44 -1.05
CA ASP A 325 -16.65 29.39 -2.00
C ASP A 325 -16.80 28.82 -3.42
N PRO A 326 -17.56 29.47 -4.32
CA PRO A 326 -17.72 29.03 -5.70
C PRO A 326 -16.40 28.84 -6.46
N ALA A 327 -15.33 29.56 -6.10
CA ALA A 327 -14.03 29.39 -6.73
C ALA A 327 -13.37 28.03 -6.41
N GLU A 328 -13.77 27.36 -5.32
CA GLU A 328 -13.28 26.01 -4.99
C GLU A 328 -13.77 24.94 -5.99
N ALA A 329 -14.88 25.19 -6.68
CA ALA A 329 -15.44 24.28 -7.68
C ALA A 329 -14.50 24.07 -8.89
N GLU A 330 -13.67 25.08 -9.19
CA GLU A 330 -12.72 25.08 -10.31
C GLU A 330 -11.37 24.44 -9.95
N LEU A 331 -11.14 24.09 -8.67
CA LEU A 331 -9.88 23.51 -8.23
C LEU A 331 -9.76 22.03 -8.59
N HIS A 332 -8.52 21.56 -8.77
CA HIS A 332 -8.26 20.15 -9.00
C HIS A 332 -8.31 19.35 -7.68
N TRP A 333 -9.47 18.75 -7.40
CA TRP A 333 -9.68 17.88 -6.25
C TRP A 333 -9.15 16.48 -6.51
N THR A 334 -8.29 15.99 -5.61
CA THR A 334 -7.72 14.65 -5.66
C THR A 334 -8.03 13.88 -4.39
N PRO A 335 -8.16 12.55 -4.42
CA PRO A 335 -8.24 11.76 -3.20
C PRO A 335 -7.06 12.11 -2.28
N ALA A 336 -7.33 12.48 -1.04
CA ALA A 336 -6.30 12.85 -0.09
C ALA A 336 -5.41 11.63 0.18
N PHE A 337 -4.09 11.79 0.03
CA PHE A 337 -3.13 10.70 0.25
C PHE A 337 -3.21 10.24 1.72
N THR A 338 -3.76 9.06 1.96
CA THR A 338 -3.70 8.36 3.24
C THR A 338 -2.58 7.33 3.19
N PHE A 339 -1.77 7.18 4.25
CA PHE A 339 -0.74 6.12 4.32
C PHE A 339 -1.35 4.71 4.34
N SER A 340 -2.66 4.58 4.57
CA SER A 340 -3.44 3.49 4.00
C SER A 340 -3.48 3.68 2.48
N ALA A 341 -2.39 3.27 1.85
CA ALA A 341 -2.33 3.11 0.41
C ALA A 341 -3.56 2.31 -0.06
N ARG A 342 -4.16 2.75 -1.17
CA ARG A 342 -5.29 2.14 -1.90
C ARG A 342 -6.68 2.63 -1.46
N ASN A 343 -7.05 3.85 -1.88
CA ASN A 343 -8.39 4.43 -1.68
C ASN A 343 -9.46 3.70 -2.55
N ARG A 344 -9.81 2.47 -2.18
CA ARG A 344 -11.00 1.76 -2.72
C ARG A 344 -12.17 1.70 -1.72
N THR A 345 -11.98 2.18 -0.48
CA THR A 345 -12.99 2.11 0.58
C THR A 345 -13.22 3.46 1.25
N PRO A 346 -14.44 3.78 1.71
CA PRO A 346 -14.71 4.97 2.52
C PRO A 346 -13.83 5.04 3.77
N THR A 347 -13.49 6.26 4.17
CA THR A 347 -12.72 6.55 5.38
C THR A 347 -13.61 6.46 6.62
N LEU A 348 -13.10 5.86 7.71
CA LEU A 348 -13.84 5.78 8.97
C LEU A 348 -14.16 7.19 9.53
N PRO A 349 -15.32 7.40 10.19
CA PRO A 349 -15.74 8.72 10.68
C PRO A 349 -14.72 9.44 11.56
N LEU A 350 -14.09 8.75 12.53
CA LEU A 350 -13.05 9.37 13.37
C LEU A 350 -11.81 9.79 12.58
N HIS A 351 -11.51 9.09 11.49
CA HIS A 351 -10.41 9.45 10.61
C HIS A 351 -10.79 10.65 9.73
N ILE A 352 -12.02 10.73 9.22
CA ILE A 352 -12.55 11.93 8.53
C ILE A 352 -12.41 13.16 9.44
N ASP A 353 -12.85 13.03 10.69
CA ASP A 353 -12.76 14.05 11.73
C ASP A 353 -11.34 14.57 11.96
N TYR A 354 -10.37 13.65 11.96
CA TYR A 354 -8.95 14.01 12.04
C TYR A 354 -8.49 14.75 10.78
N ARG A 355 -8.86 14.27 9.58
CA ARG A 355 -8.41 14.87 8.30
C ARG A 355 -8.93 16.29 8.11
N ILE A 356 -10.16 16.59 8.55
CA ILE A 356 -10.73 17.94 8.49
C ILE A 356 -9.91 18.90 9.35
N ILE A 357 -9.57 18.51 10.58
CA ILE A 357 -8.75 19.34 11.48
C ILE A 357 -7.32 19.45 10.94
N ALA A 358 -6.76 18.36 10.40
CA ALA A 358 -5.44 18.36 9.77
C ALA A 358 -5.35 19.37 8.63
N GLY A 359 -6.40 19.53 7.81
CA GLY A 359 -6.45 20.56 6.77
C GLY A 359 -6.28 21.99 7.31
N LYS A 360 -6.86 22.28 8.47
CA LYS A 360 -6.67 23.58 9.16
C LYS A 360 -5.22 23.75 9.63
N SER A 361 -4.62 22.71 10.20
CA SER A 361 -3.21 22.73 10.61
C SER A 361 -2.27 22.86 9.40
N GLU A 362 -2.59 22.23 8.27
CA GLU A 362 -1.86 22.38 7.00
C GLU A 362 -1.89 23.84 6.52
N GLN A 363 -3.05 24.51 6.57
CA GLN A 363 -3.16 25.95 6.28
C GLN A 363 -2.24 26.79 7.17
N ILE A 364 -2.19 26.53 8.49
CA ILE A 364 -1.27 27.23 9.41
C ILE A 364 0.20 27.03 8.96
N SER A 365 0.55 25.83 8.49
CA SER A 365 1.90 25.55 7.97
C SER A 365 2.20 26.35 6.70
N ILE A 366 1.22 26.50 5.82
CA ILE A 366 1.32 27.30 4.60
C ILE A 366 1.48 28.79 4.91
N ASP A 367 0.65 29.33 5.79
CA ASP A 367 0.69 30.74 6.17
C ASP A 367 2.02 31.10 6.84
N TYR A 368 2.58 30.16 7.62
CA TYR A 368 3.84 30.39 8.32
C TYR A 368 5.08 30.18 7.44
N ALA A 369 5.13 29.06 6.71
CA ALA A 369 6.36 28.54 6.09
C ALA A 369 6.22 28.17 4.61
N ALA A 370 5.03 28.29 4.01
CA ALA A 370 4.78 27.85 2.63
C ALA A 370 5.25 26.39 2.40
N SER A 371 4.99 25.52 3.39
CA SER A 371 5.45 24.13 3.41
C SER A 371 4.88 23.35 2.21
N PRO A 372 5.68 22.87 1.25
CA PRO A 372 5.14 22.19 0.06
C PRO A 372 4.30 20.95 0.37
N GLN A 373 4.62 20.23 1.45
CA GLN A 373 3.86 19.05 1.89
C GLN A 373 2.43 19.36 2.38
N ALA A 374 2.16 20.62 2.74
CA ALA A 374 0.86 21.08 3.21
C ALA A 374 0.06 21.84 2.13
N ARG A 375 0.52 21.80 0.86
CA ARG A 375 -0.11 22.52 -0.26
C ARG A 375 -1.57 22.19 -0.47
N ARG A 376 -1.92 20.90 -0.41
CA ARG A 376 -3.30 20.43 -0.56
C ARG A 376 -4.06 20.51 0.76
N ASN A 377 -4.19 21.70 1.33
CA ASN A 377 -4.76 21.92 2.66
C ASN A 377 -6.29 21.95 2.68
N LEU A 378 -6.97 22.25 1.58
CA LEU A 378 -8.42 22.14 1.48
C LEU A 378 -8.86 20.68 1.63
N LYS A 379 -10.02 20.46 2.26
CA LYS A 379 -10.56 19.12 2.53
C LYS A 379 -12.06 19.10 2.26
N LYS A 380 -12.52 18.13 1.47
CA LYS A 380 -13.96 17.88 1.25
C LYS A 380 -14.24 16.39 1.40
N ILE A 381 -15.44 16.07 1.88
CA ILE A 381 -15.88 14.70 2.13
C ILE A 381 -17.01 14.38 1.17
N VAL A 382 -16.85 13.33 0.37
CA VAL A 382 -17.88 12.87 -0.56
C VAL A 382 -18.05 11.38 -0.37
N ASN A 383 -19.26 10.96 0.02
CA ASN A 383 -19.61 9.54 0.23
C ASN A 383 -18.60 8.80 1.15
N GLY A 384 -18.11 9.48 2.19
CA GLY A 384 -17.11 8.97 3.13
C GLY A 384 -15.67 8.96 2.61
N TYR A 385 -15.40 9.45 1.40
CA TYR A 385 -14.04 9.64 0.88
C TYR A 385 -13.54 11.05 1.16
N VAL A 386 -12.25 11.17 1.52
CA VAL A 386 -11.61 12.46 1.75
C VAL A 386 -10.90 12.92 0.47
N TYR A 387 -11.28 14.08 -0.03
CA TYR A 387 -10.62 14.77 -1.14
C TYR A 387 -9.85 15.98 -0.63
N ALA A 388 -8.77 16.34 -1.32
CA ALA A 388 -7.98 17.51 -1.04
C ALA A 388 -7.58 18.24 -2.33
N ALA A 389 -7.57 19.56 -2.24
CA ALA A 389 -7.16 20.46 -3.30
C ALA A 389 -6.15 21.48 -2.76
N GLU A 390 -5.35 22.02 -3.67
CA GLU A 390 -4.45 23.14 -3.39
C GLU A 390 -5.19 24.45 -3.72
N PRO A 391 -5.25 25.40 -2.78
CA PRO A 391 -5.87 26.69 -3.03
C PRO A 391 -5.00 27.52 -3.98
N LEU A 392 -5.63 28.45 -4.68
CA LEU A 392 -4.92 29.45 -5.48
C LEU A 392 -4.01 30.28 -4.57
N HIS A 393 -2.77 30.49 -5.02
CA HIS A 393 -1.79 31.28 -4.30
C HIS A 393 -0.81 31.94 -5.28
N ASP A 394 -0.21 33.04 -4.86
CA ASP A 394 0.85 33.69 -5.62
C ASP A 394 2.18 32.92 -5.44
N GLU A 395 2.70 32.37 -6.53
CA GLU A 395 3.94 31.57 -6.52
C GLU A 395 5.17 32.39 -6.11
N GLN A 396 5.20 33.70 -6.35
CA GLN A 396 6.32 34.55 -5.94
C GLN A 396 6.34 34.76 -4.43
N GLU A 397 5.17 35.07 -3.85
CA GLU A 397 4.99 35.21 -2.41
C GLU A 397 5.30 33.89 -1.69
N TRP A 398 4.77 32.77 -2.22
CA TRP A 398 5.05 31.43 -1.71
C TRP A 398 6.54 31.13 -1.69
N SER A 399 7.21 31.34 -2.83
CA SER A 399 8.65 31.14 -2.97
C SER A 399 9.44 32.01 -1.98
N ALA A 400 9.04 33.28 -1.82
CA ALA A 400 9.67 34.21 -0.88
C ALA A 400 9.52 33.75 0.58
N ARG A 401 8.32 33.29 0.97
CA ARG A 401 8.03 32.80 2.32
C ARG A 401 8.79 31.51 2.62
N LEU A 402 8.82 30.57 1.69
CA LEU A 402 9.59 29.33 1.81
C LEU A 402 11.08 29.63 1.99
N LYS A 403 11.66 30.45 1.11
CA LYS A 403 13.07 30.88 1.20
C LYS A 403 13.38 31.60 2.53
N LYS A 404 12.46 32.43 3.03
CA LYS A 404 12.60 33.13 4.32
C LYS A 404 12.67 32.12 5.48
N HIS A 405 11.82 31.11 5.47
CA HIS A 405 11.82 30.05 6.50
C HIS A 405 13.06 29.15 6.39
N GLU A 406 13.48 28.78 5.20
CA GLU A 406 14.74 28.04 4.99
C GLU A 406 15.96 28.80 5.52
N ARG A 407 16.07 30.10 5.21
CA ARG A 407 17.13 30.97 5.76
C ARG A 407 17.07 31.03 7.29
N LYS A 408 15.87 31.05 7.87
CA LYS A 408 15.69 30.97 9.33
C LYS A 408 16.23 29.66 9.87
N ALA A 409 15.89 28.52 9.27
CA ALA A 409 16.36 27.22 9.73
C ALA A 409 17.89 27.05 9.58
N VAL A 410 18.47 27.50 8.47
CA VAL A 410 19.93 27.48 8.24
C VAL A 410 20.68 28.35 9.27
N ARG A 411 20.10 29.45 9.76
CA ARG A 411 20.72 30.25 10.83
C ARG A 411 20.91 29.46 12.13
N TYR A 412 20.00 28.54 12.45
CA TYR A 412 20.17 27.65 13.61
C TYR A 412 21.28 26.63 13.39
N LEU A 413 21.36 26.04 12.19
CA LEU A 413 22.47 25.13 11.82
C LEU A 413 23.84 25.82 11.97
N LYS A 414 23.95 27.08 11.53
CA LYS A 414 25.18 27.86 11.69
C LYS A 414 25.54 28.18 13.14
N LYS A 415 24.58 28.12 14.08
CA LYS A 415 24.79 28.27 15.52
C LYS A 415 25.10 26.95 16.23
N GLY A 416 25.17 25.83 15.50
CA GLY A 416 25.42 24.50 16.08
C GLY A 416 24.18 23.83 16.67
N THR A 417 22.98 24.25 16.27
CA THR A 417 21.70 23.65 16.67
C THR A 417 20.77 23.52 15.46
N THR A 418 19.49 23.22 15.64
CA THR A 418 18.51 23.13 14.54
C THR A 418 17.24 23.90 14.89
N TYR A 419 16.48 24.30 13.87
CA TYR A 419 15.16 24.89 14.09
C TYR A 419 14.23 23.93 14.84
N PHE A 420 14.35 22.63 14.58
CA PHE A 420 13.57 21.62 15.31
C PHE A 420 13.87 21.64 16.81
N HIS A 421 15.13 21.46 17.20
CA HIS A 421 15.54 21.38 18.61
C HIS A 421 15.23 22.68 19.39
N GLU A 422 15.42 23.85 18.78
CA GLU A 422 15.23 25.14 19.48
C GLU A 422 13.77 25.60 19.54
N ILE A 423 12.97 25.28 18.52
CA ILE A 423 11.62 25.88 18.35
C ILE A 423 10.52 24.84 18.36
N ILE A 424 10.70 23.72 17.65
CA ILE A 424 9.62 22.74 17.45
C ILE A 424 9.56 21.76 18.62
N GLU A 425 10.66 21.12 18.97
CA GLU A 425 10.71 20.11 20.03
C GLU A 425 10.19 20.62 21.39
N PRO A 426 10.56 21.83 21.87
CA PRO A 426 10.02 22.36 23.12
C PRO A 426 8.49 22.52 23.07
N ARG A 427 7.94 22.97 21.93
CA ARG A 427 6.48 23.09 21.74
C ARG A 427 5.80 21.72 21.77
N LEU A 428 6.35 20.73 21.05
CA LEU A 428 5.84 19.36 21.06
C LEU A 428 5.81 18.79 22.48
N ARG A 429 6.90 18.98 23.23
CA ARG A 429 7.05 18.45 24.60
C ARG A 429 6.10 19.13 25.58
N ASN A 430 5.96 20.45 25.52
CA ASN A 430 5.02 21.18 26.36
C ASN A 430 3.59 20.71 26.10
N ARG A 431 3.19 20.58 24.83
CA ARG A 431 1.86 20.10 24.47
C ARG A 431 1.61 18.67 24.93
N LEU A 432 2.59 17.77 24.78
CA LEU A 432 2.48 16.41 25.29
C LEU A 432 2.39 16.37 26.83
N ALA A 433 3.09 17.25 27.53
CA ALA A 433 3.00 17.36 28.99
C ALA A 433 1.63 17.85 29.46
N GLU A 434 1.02 18.81 28.75
CA GLU A 434 -0.37 19.25 28.99
C GLU A 434 -1.36 18.10 28.81
N LEU A 435 -1.22 17.32 27.73
CA LEU A 435 -2.08 16.16 27.47
C LEU A 435 -1.92 15.06 28.52
N GLU A 436 -0.70 14.85 29.03
CA GLU A 436 -0.43 13.92 30.12
C GLU A 436 -1.10 14.39 31.42
N HIS A 437 -0.98 15.69 31.74
CA HIS A 437 -1.54 16.27 32.96
C HIS A 437 -3.07 16.26 32.97
N THR A 438 -3.69 16.48 31.80
CA THR A 438 -5.15 16.51 31.62
C THR A 438 -5.72 15.16 31.19
N ARG A 439 -4.93 14.08 31.23
CA ARG A 439 -5.43 12.74 30.90
C ARG A 439 -6.45 12.29 31.94
N PRO A 440 -7.66 11.88 31.53
CA PRO A 440 -8.66 11.36 32.45
C PRO A 440 -8.19 10.08 33.16
N SER A 441 -8.55 9.95 34.43
CA SER A 441 -8.41 8.71 35.21
C SER A 441 -9.31 7.61 34.63
N SER A 442 -9.02 6.34 34.88
CA SER A 442 -9.98 5.26 34.58
C SER A 442 -10.55 4.69 35.87
N PRO A 443 -11.88 4.73 36.10
CA PRO A 443 -12.92 5.29 35.22
C PRO A 443 -12.98 6.83 35.26
N ALA A 444 -13.41 7.47 34.16
CA ALA A 444 -13.67 8.91 34.09
C ALA A 444 -15.08 9.20 33.53
N PRO A 445 -15.68 10.35 33.86
CA PRO A 445 -16.92 10.82 33.26
C PRO A 445 -16.82 10.96 31.73
N PHE A 446 -17.92 10.67 31.03
CA PHE A 446 -17.99 10.74 29.57
C PHE A 446 -17.57 12.11 29.00
N PRO A 447 -17.98 13.27 29.56
CA PRO A 447 -17.54 14.58 29.07
C PRO A 447 -16.02 14.78 29.12
N GLU A 448 -15.35 14.25 30.13
CA GLU A 448 -13.88 14.35 30.26
C GLU A 448 -13.16 13.49 29.21
N LEU A 449 -13.69 12.29 28.93
CA LEU A 449 -13.16 11.42 27.89
C LEU A 449 -13.31 12.04 26.49
N VAL A 450 -14.46 12.67 26.22
CA VAL A 450 -14.69 13.40 24.95
C VAL A 450 -13.78 14.64 24.85
N ALA A 451 -13.60 15.40 25.94
CA ALA A 451 -12.69 16.54 25.97
C ALA A 451 -11.24 16.10 25.70
N ASN A 452 -10.81 14.99 26.31
CA ASN A 452 -9.48 14.40 26.06
C ASN A 452 -9.33 13.94 24.60
N LEU A 453 -10.34 13.28 24.02
CA LEU A 453 -10.32 12.88 22.62
C LEU A 453 -10.17 14.09 21.69
N ARG A 454 -10.90 15.18 21.93
CA ARG A 454 -10.79 16.43 21.15
C ARG A 454 -9.40 17.05 21.26
N ALA A 455 -8.86 17.16 22.48
CA ALA A 455 -7.55 17.75 22.72
C ALA A 455 -6.42 16.95 22.07
N THR A 456 -6.47 15.62 22.16
CA THR A 456 -5.47 14.72 21.56
C THR A 456 -5.57 14.68 20.03
N LYS A 457 -6.79 14.71 19.47
CA LYS A 457 -7.02 14.85 18.02
C LYS A 457 -6.41 16.14 17.46
N GLN A 458 -6.67 17.27 18.12
CA GLN A 458 -6.12 18.58 17.72
C GLN A 458 -4.59 18.57 17.79
N ALA A 459 -4.02 18.10 18.88
CA ALA A 459 -2.56 18.02 19.02
C ALA A 459 -1.92 17.12 17.95
N ALA A 460 -2.53 15.98 17.63
CA ALA A 460 -2.06 15.11 16.56
C ALA A 460 -2.05 15.83 15.20
N ALA A 461 -3.12 16.55 14.88
CA ALA A 461 -3.23 17.33 13.65
C ALA A 461 -2.17 18.44 13.56
N ASP A 462 -2.00 19.23 14.62
CA ASP A 462 -1.03 20.33 14.68
C ASP A 462 0.42 19.83 14.63
N HIS A 463 0.71 18.74 15.33
CA HIS A 463 2.05 18.19 15.35
C HIS A 463 2.42 17.60 13.99
N GLN A 464 1.53 16.81 13.38
CA GLN A 464 1.80 16.11 12.12
C GLN A 464 1.72 16.99 10.88
N SER A 465 0.74 17.89 10.84
CA SER A 465 0.37 18.58 9.61
C SER A 465 0.85 20.03 9.59
N ASP A 466 1.46 20.50 10.69
CA ASP A 466 2.09 21.81 10.79
C ASP A 466 3.53 21.76 11.32
N LEU A 467 3.73 21.41 12.60
CA LEU A 467 5.04 21.46 13.25
C LEU A 467 6.08 20.54 12.59
N HIS A 468 5.66 19.34 12.16
CA HIS A 468 6.48 18.39 11.41
C HIS A 468 7.13 19.04 10.19
N TRP A 469 6.32 19.62 9.29
CA TRP A 469 6.80 20.19 8.04
C TRP A 469 7.65 21.44 8.22
N ARG A 470 7.41 22.21 9.28
CA ARG A 470 8.25 23.36 9.64
C ARG A 470 9.60 22.93 10.19
N GLY A 471 9.67 21.81 10.91
CA GLY A 471 10.86 21.32 11.61
C GLY A 471 11.95 20.77 10.69
N GLY A 472 11.59 20.17 9.56
CA GLY A 472 12.53 19.52 8.64
C GLY A 472 13.34 20.45 7.72
N ARG A 473 13.16 21.77 7.82
CA ARG A 473 13.82 22.74 6.92
C ARG A 473 15.28 22.97 7.31
N GLY A 474 16.10 23.30 6.30
CA GLY A 474 17.54 23.54 6.46
C GLY A 474 18.43 22.33 6.11
N PHE A 475 17.86 21.14 5.95
CA PHE A 475 18.57 19.91 5.59
C PHE A 475 18.65 19.63 4.07
N GLY A 476 18.13 20.51 3.22
CA GLY A 476 17.77 20.26 1.81
C GLY A 476 18.89 20.12 0.77
N ASP A 477 20.09 19.67 1.14
CA ASP A 477 21.10 19.27 0.15
C ASP A 477 21.86 18.05 0.69
N GLU A 478 21.33 16.86 0.40
CA GLU A 478 21.76 15.60 1.00
C GLU A 478 23.12 15.14 0.48
N ASP A 479 23.50 15.60 -0.70
CA ASP A 479 24.67 15.11 -1.40
C ASP A 479 25.96 15.83 -1.01
N ARG A 480 25.90 17.01 -0.36
CA ARG A 480 27.12 17.79 -0.07
C ARG A 480 28.14 16.99 0.72
N LEU A 481 27.69 16.29 1.76
CA LEU A 481 28.58 15.46 2.57
C LEU A 481 29.16 14.30 1.75
N LEU A 482 28.33 13.69 0.91
CA LEU A 482 28.73 12.57 0.03
C LEU A 482 29.80 13.02 -0.97
N LYS A 483 29.56 14.15 -1.65
CA LYS A 483 30.47 14.77 -2.63
C LYS A 483 31.78 15.21 -1.98
N ILE A 484 31.74 15.80 -0.78
CA ILE A 484 32.96 16.16 -0.03
C ILE A 484 33.73 14.90 0.34
N PHE A 485 33.05 13.87 0.85
CA PHE A 485 33.67 12.61 1.23
C PHE A 485 34.38 11.95 0.04
N ALA A 486 33.70 11.79 -1.09
CA ALA A 486 34.25 11.16 -2.29
C ALA A 486 35.44 11.96 -2.83
N LYS A 487 35.33 13.29 -2.90
CA LYS A 487 36.41 14.17 -3.34
C LYS A 487 37.65 14.09 -2.45
N VAL A 488 37.49 14.02 -1.13
CA VAL A 488 38.60 14.02 -0.17
C VAL A 488 39.25 12.64 -0.04
N THR A 489 38.45 11.58 -0.12
CA THR A 489 38.93 10.21 0.18
C THR A 489 39.23 9.38 -1.06
N GLY A 490 38.72 9.76 -2.23
CA GLY A 490 38.73 8.95 -3.44
C GLY A 490 37.82 7.71 -3.37
N ARG A 491 37.01 7.59 -2.30
CA ARG A 491 36.10 6.45 -2.07
C ARG A 491 34.70 6.73 -2.64
N PRO A 492 33.92 5.68 -2.96
CA PRO A 492 32.53 5.83 -3.43
C PRO A 492 31.64 6.63 -2.46
N GLU A 493 30.73 7.43 -3.01
CA GLU A 493 29.77 8.23 -2.22
C GLU A 493 28.91 7.40 -1.27
N VAL A 494 28.54 6.17 -1.65
CA VAL A 494 27.74 5.26 -0.82
C VAL A 494 28.40 4.95 0.53
N GLU A 495 29.72 5.01 0.61
CA GLU A 495 30.46 4.74 1.84
C GLU A 495 30.37 5.91 2.85
N ALA A 496 30.01 7.11 2.39
CA ALA A 496 29.79 8.26 3.26
C ALA A 496 28.59 8.04 4.21
N ALA A 497 27.69 7.10 3.91
CA ALA A 497 26.65 6.67 4.85
C ALA A 497 27.23 6.18 6.20
N GLY A 498 28.48 5.71 6.22
CA GLY A 498 29.20 5.36 7.45
C GLY A 498 29.41 6.53 8.41
N LEU A 499 29.42 7.78 7.91
CA LEU A 499 29.65 8.99 8.69
C LEU A 499 28.50 9.33 9.65
N THR A 500 27.31 8.78 9.43
CA THR A 500 26.12 9.00 10.27
C THR A 500 25.62 7.72 10.96
N ARG A 501 26.36 6.61 10.89
CA ARG A 501 26.00 5.36 11.59
C ARG A 501 26.25 5.42 13.09
N GLY A 502 25.45 4.66 13.86
CA GLY A 502 25.64 4.52 15.31
C GLY A 502 25.34 5.81 16.10
N LEU A 503 24.48 6.69 15.57
CA LEU A 503 23.99 7.85 16.30
C LEU A 503 22.98 7.46 17.39
N ASN A 504 22.89 8.29 18.42
CA ASN A 504 22.04 8.03 19.59
C ASN A 504 20.71 8.80 19.48
N HIS A 505 19.69 8.16 18.95
CA HIS A 505 18.35 8.71 18.73
C HIS A 505 17.28 7.80 19.37
N MET A 506 16.02 8.21 19.36
CA MET A 506 14.95 7.48 20.05
C MET A 506 14.77 6.03 19.58
N THR A 507 14.94 5.75 18.29
CA THR A 507 14.86 4.37 17.75
C THR A 507 16.07 3.53 18.13
N SER A 508 17.31 4.04 18.08
CA SER A 508 18.47 3.25 18.52
C SER A 508 18.44 2.94 20.02
N ARG A 509 17.88 3.86 20.84
CA ARG A 509 17.59 3.61 22.26
C ARG A 509 16.51 2.56 22.48
N LEU A 510 15.46 2.53 21.65
CA LEU A 510 14.44 1.48 21.68
C LEU A 510 15.10 0.12 21.41
N VAL A 511 15.80 -0.02 20.29
CA VAL A 511 16.43 -1.28 19.86
C VAL A 511 17.36 -1.81 20.95
N ALA A 512 18.20 -0.94 21.53
CA ALA A 512 19.08 -1.31 22.63
C ALA A 512 18.31 -1.86 23.86
N ARG A 513 17.14 -1.28 24.20
CA ARG A 513 16.31 -1.78 25.30
C ARG A 513 15.60 -3.08 24.97
N LEU A 514 15.16 -3.30 23.73
CA LEU A 514 14.60 -4.57 23.27
C LEU A 514 15.65 -5.69 23.36
N ILE A 515 16.88 -5.44 22.87
CA ILE A 515 18.01 -6.38 22.99
C ILE A 515 18.33 -6.66 24.47
N ALA A 516 18.32 -5.64 25.34
CA ALA A 516 18.57 -5.81 26.77
C ALA A 516 17.48 -6.64 27.48
N LEU A 517 16.23 -6.56 27.02
CA LEU A 517 15.14 -7.41 27.50
C LEU A 517 15.30 -8.84 26.97
N ALA A 518 15.67 -9.02 25.70
CA ALA A 518 15.95 -10.33 25.12
C ALA A 518 17.11 -11.04 25.84
N ALA A 519 18.15 -10.30 26.24
CA ALA A 519 19.24 -10.85 27.05
C ALA A 519 18.76 -11.33 28.44
N LEU A 520 17.80 -10.64 29.06
CA LEU A 520 17.19 -11.12 30.31
C LEU A 520 16.38 -12.40 30.09
N VAL A 521 15.66 -12.51 28.96
CA VAL A 521 14.92 -13.72 28.61
C VAL A 521 15.88 -14.91 28.46
N LYS A 522 16.97 -14.76 27.70
CA LYS A 522 18.00 -15.81 27.54
C LYS A 522 18.68 -16.22 28.85
N SER A 523 18.75 -15.32 29.83
CA SER A 523 19.40 -15.61 31.11
C SER A 523 18.58 -16.49 32.05
N ASP A 524 17.31 -16.79 31.72
CA ASP A 524 16.41 -17.59 32.54
C ASP A 524 15.67 -18.62 31.66
N PRO A 525 15.86 -19.94 31.90
CA PRO A 525 15.24 -20.99 31.08
C PRO A 525 13.71 -20.94 31.05
N TRP A 526 13.08 -20.53 32.15
CA TRP A 526 11.62 -20.44 32.23
C TRP A 526 11.09 -19.28 31.37
N LEU A 527 11.74 -18.11 31.41
CA LEU A 527 11.41 -17.02 30.48
C LEU A 527 11.64 -17.44 29.03
N SER A 528 12.72 -18.16 28.74
CA SER A 528 13.00 -18.65 27.37
C SER A 528 11.88 -19.55 26.84
N GLU A 529 11.42 -20.51 27.65
CA GLU A 529 10.30 -21.39 27.31
C GLU A 529 9.00 -20.60 27.10
N VAL A 530 8.72 -19.61 27.95
CA VAL A 530 7.53 -18.75 27.82
C VAL A 530 7.54 -17.97 26.51
N PHE A 531 8.70 -17.44 26.10
CA PHE A 531 8.86 -16.71 24.84
C PHE A 531 8.82 -17.62 23.62
N GLU A 532 9.35 -18.83 23.72
CA GLU A 532 9.29 -19.86 22.66
C GLU A 532 7.85 -20.29 22.39
N LYS A 533 7.08 -20.54 23.46
CA LYS A 533 5.65 -20.91 23.37
C LYS A 533 4.70 -19.72 23.18
N ARG A 534 5.23 -18.49 23.14
CA ARG A 534 4.47 -17.21 23.09
C ARG A 534 3.36 -17.09 24.16
N ASN A 535 3.56 -17.69 25.33
CA ASN A 535 2.59 -17.69 26.43
C ASN A 535 2.83 -16.51 27.39
N TYR A 536 2.71 -15.29 26.87
CA TYR A 536 3.13 -14.07 27.55
C TYR A 536 2.37 -13.77 28.85
N ASP A 537 1.13 -14.23 29.00
CA ASP A 537 0.32 -14.02 30.20
C ASP A 537 0.98 -14.58 31.46
N LEU A 538 1.73 -15.67 31.33
CA LEU A 538 2.48 -16.27 32.43
C LEU A 538 3.52 -15.29 33.01
N ILE A 539 4.11 -14.43 32.17
CA ILE A 539 5.09 -13.44 32.60
C ILE A 539 4.47 -12.49 33.63
N PHE A 540 3.18 -12.18 33.53
CA PHE A 540 2.50 -11.19 34.36
C PHE A 540 1.60 -11.80 35.46
N LYS A 541 1.25 -13.08 35.37
CA LYS A 541 0.43 -13.80 36.36
C LYS A 541 1.03 -13.74 37.78
N ARG A 542 0.17 -13.68 38.80
CA ARG A 542 0.56 -13.66 40.22
C ARG A 542 1.34 -14.93 40.57
N GLY A 543 2.39 -14.80 41.39
CA GLY A 543 3.25 -15.93 41.83
C GLY A 543 4.60 -16.04 41.09
N TYR A 544 4.64 -15.81 39.77
CA TYR A 544 5.88 -15.92 38.99
C TYR A 544 6.90 -14.80 39.24
N GLY A 545 6.48 -13.70 39.85
CA GLY A 545 7.35 -12.57 40.23
C GLY A 545 8.39 -12.89 41.32
N LYS A 546 8.33 -14.06 41.96
CA LYS A 546 9.36 -14.54 42.90
C LYS A 546 10.71 -14.81 42.19
N ARG A 547 10.68 -15.16 40.90
CA ARG A 547 11.90 -15.35 40.09
C ARG A 547 12.61 -14.00 39.87
N PRO A 548 13.90 -13.85 40.23
CA PRO A 548 14.60 -12.57 40.07
C PRO A 548 14.64 -12.05 38.63
N ALA A 549 14.81 -12.93 37.64
CA ALA A 549 14.81 -12.57 36.23
C ALA A 549 13.46 -12.03 35.76
N VAL A 550 12.36 -12.68 36.16
CA VAL A 550 10.98 -12.23 35.87
C VAL A 550 10.70 -10.87 36.50
N ARG A 551 11.11 -10.66 37.76
CA ARG A 551 10.97 -9.35 38.42
C ARG A 551 11.73 -8.25 37.68
N LYS A 552 12.98 -8.52 37.26
CA LYS A 552 13.79 -7.58 36.46
C LYS A 552 13.16 -7.31 35.09
N PHE A 553 12.68 -8.36 34.41
CA PHE A 553 12.00 -8.26 33.13
C PHE A 553 10.75 -7.38 33.25
N ARG A 554 9.84 -7.67 34.19
CA ARG A 554 8.62 -6.88 34.44
C ARG A 554 8.93 -5.39 34.66
N SER A 555 9.93 -5.10 35.49
CA SER A 555 10.35 -3.72 35.79
C SER A 555 10.85 -3.00 34.53
N ARG A 556 11.76 -3.64 33.77
CA ARG A 556 12.32 -3.04 32.54
C ARG A 556 11.29 -2.94 31.41
N PHE A 557 10.40 -3.92 31.29
CA PHE A 557 9.32 -3.89 30.31
C PHE A 557 8.30 -2.79 30.62
N ARG A 558 7.98 -2.57 31.91
CA ARG A 558 7.15 -1.41 32.31
C ARG A 558 7.82 -0.09 31.97
N LEU A 559 9.14 0.03 32.16
CA LEU A 559 9.88 1.24 31.78
C LEU A 559 9.95 1.44 30.26
N LEU A 560 10.04 0.34 29.49
CA LEU A 560 9.91 0.35 28.03
C LEU A 560 8.54 0.93 27.64
N LEU A 561 7.44 0.39 28.16
CA LEU A 561 6.09 0.87 27.86
C LEU A 561 5.84 2.30 28.35
N LYS A 562 6.43 2.72 29.48
CA LYS A 562 6.35 4.13 29.91
C LYS A 562 6.92 5.09 28.87
N THR A 563 7.93 4.67 28.12
CA THR A 563 8.58 5.51 27.09
C THR A 563 7.96 5.30 25.70
N TRP A 564 7.74 4.05 25.28
CA TRP A 564 7.31 3.69 23.92
C TRP A 564 5.96 2.97 23.85
N GLY A 565 5.19 2.95 24.93
CA GLY A 565 3.90 2.26 24.98
C GLY A 565 2.87 2.82 24.01
N ARG A 566 3.00 4.09 23.62
CA ARG A 566 2.14 4.74 22.62
C ARG A 566 2.47 4.37 21.17
N ARG A 567 3.54 3.61 20.94
CA ARG A 567 3.90 3.16 19.60
C ARG A 567 2.89 2.15 19.05
N ASN A 568 2.79 2.05 17.73
CA ASN A 568 2.06 0.98 17.04
C ASN A 568 3.00 0.14 16.16
N GLY A 569 2.48 -0.98 15.64
CA GLY A 569 3.22 -1.89 14.77
C GLY A 569 4.46 -2.51 15.42
N ILE A 570 5.34 -3.12 14.61
CA ILE A 570 6.56 -3.82 15.09
C ILE A 570 7.70 -2.87 15.52
N GLY A 571 7.46 -1.56 15.57
CA GLY A 571 8.40 -0.56 16.08
C GLY A 571 9.29 0.13 15.04
N TYR A 572 9.11 -0.15 13.74
CA TYR A 572 9.81 0.49 12.63
C TYR A 572 8.79 1.08 11.64
N GLY A 573 9.02 2.33 11.20
CA GLY A 573 8.21 2.99 10.16
C GLY A 573 7.04 3.84 10.67
N SER A 574 6.43 4.55 9.73
CA SER A 574 5.40 5.59 9.92
C SER A 574 3.97 5.06 9.69
N ALA A 575 3.66 3.87 10.19
CA ALA A 575 2.31 3.32 10.05
C ALA A 575 1.32 4.17 10.86
N TRP A 576 0.40 4.83 10.16
CA TRP A 576 -0.55 5.79 10.74
C TRP A 576 -1.99 5.39 10.39
N THR A 577 -2.60 4.49 11.17
CA THR A 577 -4.07 4.43 11.21
C THR A 577 -4.56 4.69 12.63
N PRO A 578 -5.68 5.44 12.81
CA PRO A 578 -6.32 5.58 14.12
C PRO A 578 -6.80 4.25 14.72
N SER A 579 -7.01 3.23 13.87
CA SER A 579 -7.44 1.88 14.25
C SER A 579 -6.30 0.99 14.75
N ASP A 580 -5.05 1.31 14.47
CA ASP A 580 -3.94 0.48 14.93
C ASP A 580 -3.80 0.56 16.45
N PRO A 581 -3.67 -0.58 17.15
CA PRO A 581 -3.47 -0.58 18.59
C PRO A 581 -2.08 -0.06 18.95
N THR A 582 -2.00 0.65 20.06
CA THR A 582 -0.71 0.98 20.68
C THR A 582 -0.15 -0.22 21.45
N TRP A 583 1.14 -0.20 21.77
CA TRP A 583 1.77 -1.21 22.64
C TRP A 583 1.19 -1.23 24.07
N ASN A 584 0.58 -0.13 24.52
CA ASN A 584 -0.18 -0.09 25.77
C ASN A 584 -1.46 -0.93 25.68
N MET A 585 -2.14 -0.91 24.52
CA MET A 585 -3.34 -1.70 24.28
C MET A 585 -3.02 -3.17 24.02
N LYS A 586 -1.96 -3.44 23.27
CA LYS A 586 -1.50 -4.78 22.86
C LYS A 586 -0.04 -5.01 23.22
N PRO A 587 0.27 -5.30 24.51
CA PRO A 587 1.64 -5.52 24.96
C PRO A 587 2.31 -6.76 24.35
N GLU A 588 1.55 -7.67 23.73
CA GLU A 588 2.05 -8.81 22.95
C GLU A 588 2.94 -8.37 21.79
N ILE A 589 2.66 -7.23 21.15
CA ILE A 589 3.42 -6.73 20.00
C ILE A 589 4.90 -6.50 20.34
N PRO A 590 5.26 -5.69 21.36
CA PRO A 590 6.65 -5.54 21.73
C PRO A 590 7.25 -6.81 22.36
N LEU A 591 6.44 -7.72 22.93
CA LEU A 591 6.91 -9.02 23.43
C LEU A 591 7.33 -9.93 22.27
N ASP A 592 6.59 -9.94 21.16
CA ASP A 592 7.00 -10.64 19.94
C ASP A 592 8.31 -10.09 19.37
N SER A 593 8.45 -8.75 19.35
CA SER A 593 9.71 -8.11 18.94
C SER A 593 10.88 -8.52 19.82
N ILE A 594 10.69 -8.61 21.14
CA ILE A 594 11.71 -9.13 22.07
C ILE A 594 12.02 -10.60 21.73
N GLY A 595 11.00 -11.43 21.49
CA GLY A 595 11.17 -12.83 21.09
C GLY A 595 11.97 -13.00 19.80
N SER A 596 11.81 -12.09 18.82
CA SER A 596 12.62 -12.07 17.61
C SER A 596 14.11 -11.86 17.90
N PHE A 597 14.45 -10.96 18.83
CA PHE A 597 15.84 -10.78 19.26
C PHE A 597 16.36 -11.99 20.06
N VAL A 598 15.51 -12.65 20.87
CA VAL A 598 15.89 -13.87 21.59
C VAL A 598 16.35 -14.97 20.62
N ARG A 599 15.80 -15.06 19.42
CA ARG A 599 16.24 -16.05 18.42
C ARG A 599 17.54 -15.71 17.70
N GLN A 600 18.11 -14.53 17.92
CA GLN A 600 19.32 -14.05 17.26
C GLN A 600 20.57 -14.16 18.15
N ASP A 601 21.75 -14.00 17.56
CA ASP A 601 23.00 -13.84 18.30
C ASP A 601 23.07 -12.44 18.94
N LEU A 602 22.72 -12.36 20.23
CA LEU A 602 22.68 -11.11 20.98
C LEU A 602 24.07 -10.48 21.16
N ASP A 603 25.13 -11.29 21.22
CA ASP A 603 26.47 -10.76 21.40
C ASP A 603 27.04 -10.23 20.09
N ALA A 604 26.71 -10.86 18.95
CA ALA A 604 26.97 -10.28 17.63
C ALA A 604 26.23 -8.94 17.45
N LEU A 605 24.96 -8.84 17.85
CA LEU A 605 24.20 -7.58 17.77
C LEU A 605 24.83 -6.45 18.62
N LYS A 606 25.24 -6.77 19.86
CA LYS A 606 25.95 -5.79 20.72
C LYS A 606 27.29 -5.37 20.12
N ARG A 607 28.07 -6.32 19.58
CA ARG A 607 29.34 -6.03 18.89
C ARG A 607 29.09 -5.11 17.69
N ALA A 608 28.13 -5.45 16.83
CA ALA A 608 27.79 -4.64 15.65
C ALA A 608 27.40 -3.19 16.00
N GLN A 609 26.70 -2.97 17.11
CA GLN A 609 26.37 -1.62 17.58
C GLN A 609 27.62 -0.85 18.04
N PHE A 610 28.51 -1.49 18.79
CA PHE A 610 29.78 -0.91 19.22
C PHE A 610 30.69 -0.60 18.03
N ASP A 611 30.80 -1.56 17.10
CA ASP A 611 31.61 -1.47 15.90
C ASP A 611 31.12 -0.36 14.98
N SER A 612 29.80 -0.17 14.86
CA SER A 612 29.22 0.94 14.08
C SER A 612 29.66 2.31 14.61
N LYS A 613 29.68 2.50 15.93
CA LYS A 613 30.13 3.76 16.55
C LYS A 613 31.63 3.96 16.33
N ARG A 614 32.43 2.92 16.51
CA ARG A 614 33.89 2.96 16.30
C ARG A 614 34.24 3.24 14.84
N ALA A 615 33.60 2.54 13.90
CA ALA A 615 33.77 2.70 12.47
C ALA A 615 33.47 4.14 12.02
N ARG A 616 32.39 4.75 12.54
CA ARG A 616 32.09 6.17 12.27
C ARG A 616 33.24 7.08 12.73
N ILE A 617 33.72 6.91 13.97
CA ILE A 617 34.81 7.74 14.52
C ILE A 617 36.07 7.61 13.64
N THR A 618 36.45 6.37 13.31
CA THR A 618 37.60 6.11 12.43
C THR A 618 37.41 6.72 11.04
N LEU A 619 36.20 6.66 10.47
CA LEU A 619 35.91 7.24 9.17
C LEU A 619 36.00 8.77 9.18
N VAL A 620 35.49 9.42 10.23
CA VAL A 620 35.63 10.88 10.41
C VAL A 620 37.10 11.27 10.53
N GLN A 621 37.88 10.54 11.32
CA GLN A 621 39.33 10.75 11.47
C GLN A 621 40.08 10.58 10.14
N LEU A 622 39.70 9.57 9.33
CA LEU A 622 40.27 9.36 8.00
C LEU A 622 40.02 10.58 7.10
N VAL A 623 38.78 11.09 7.07
CA VAL A 623 38.45 12.28 6.27
C VAL A 623 39.25 13.50 6.76
N HIS A 624 39.31 13.74 8.07
CA HIS A 624 40.11 14.83 8.63
C HIS A 624 41.59 14.75 8.31
N LYS A 625 42.15 13.52 8.29
CA LYS A 625 43.54 13.26 7.90
C LYS A 625 43.77 13.61 6.43
N ASN A 626 42.87 13.17 5.54
CA ASN A 626 42.98 13.42 4.10
C ASN A 626 42.76 14.90 3.74
N ILE A 627 41.96 15.66 4.50
CA ILE A 627 41.84 17.11 4.33
C ILE A 627 43.16 17.84 4.65
N GLY A 628 43.97 17.31 5.56
CA GLY A 628 45.25 17.91 5.93
C GLY A 628 45.10 19.30 6.58
N ALA A 629 45.84 20.30 6.08
CA ALA A 629 45.89 21.65 6.65
C ALA A 629 44.82 22.63 6.10
N ASP A 630 43.97 22.19 5.15
CA ASP A 630 42.93 23.07 4.58
C ASP A 630 41.82 23.38 5.60
N LYS A 631 41.97 24.53 6.26
CA LYS A 631 41.03 25.01 7.28
C LYS A 631 39.64 25.29 6.72
N LYS A 632 39.52 25.68 5.44
CA LYS A 632 38.23 26.01 4.82
C LYS A 632 37.46 24.72 4.52
N LEU A 633 38.12 23.74 3.90
CA LEU A 633 37.52 22.45 3.60
C LEU A 633 37.19 21.67 4.87
N ARG A 634 38.04 21.74 5.92
CA ARG A 634 37.73 21.13 7.23
C ARG A 634 36.46 21.70 7.84
N LYS A 635 36.34 23.04 7.92
CA LYS A 635 35.12 23.69 8.43
C LYS A 635 33.88 23.33 7.61
N GLN A 636 34.02 23.23 6.29
CA GLN A 636 32.93 22.83 5.41
C GLN A 636 32.51 21.38 5.69
N PHE A 637 33.46 20.44 5.75
CA PHE A 637 33.18 19.04 6.09
C PHE A 637 32.51 18.90 7.46
N ASP A 638 33.03 19.57 8.49
CA ASP A 638 32.49 19.51 9.85
C ASP A 638 31.05 20.03 9.92
N PHE A 639 30.76 21.13 9.22
CA PHE A 639 29.40 21.67 9.13
C PHE A 639 28.45 20.69 8.42
N GLU A 640 28.89 20.07 7.34
CA GLU A 640 28.08 19.12 6.57
C GLU A 640 27.86 17.80 7.33
N LEU A 641 28.88 17.32 8.05
CA LEU A 641 28.79 16.17 8.94
C LEU A 641 27.82 16.47 10.10
N PHE A 642 27.93 17.64 10.72
CA PHE A 642 27.00 18.10 11.75
C PHE A 642 25.56 18.12 11.22
N ARG A 643 25.35 18.74 10.05
CA ARG A 643 24.04 18.84 9.41
C ARG A 643 23.42 17.48 9.12
N ALA A 644 24.19 16.53 8.57
CA ALA A 644 23.71 15.18 8.26
C ALA A 644 23.43 14.34 9.52
N ALA A 645 24.26 14.47 10.56
CA ALA A 645 24.04 13.80 11.83
C ALA A 645 22.77 14.33 12.53
N GLN A 646 22.59 15.65 12.54
CA GLN A 646 21.39 16.31 13.08
C GLN A 646 20.13 15.95 12.30
N LYS A 647 20.23 15.81 10.97
CA LYS A 647 19.11 15.32 10.15
C LYS A 647 18.71 13.90 10.54
N THR A 648 19.68 12.99 10.67
CA THR A 648 19.42 11.60 11.05
C THR A 648 18.76 11.53 12.42
N GLU A 649 19.26 12.30 13.39
CA GLU A 649 18.67 12.40 14.72
C GLU A 649 17.25 13.00 14.69
N PHE A 650 17.06 14.08 13.92
CA PHE A 650 15.75 14.69 13.70
C PHE A 650 14.75 13.67 13.14
N MET A 651 15.11 12.94 12.07
CA MET A 651 14.23 11.95 11.43
C MET A 651 13.73 10.89 12.41
N GLU A 652 14.55 10.52 13.39
CA GLU A 652 14.20 9.49 14.35
C GLU A 652 13.49 10.04 15.60
N ASN A 653 13.88 11.24 16.05
CA ASN A 653 13.32 11.87 17.24
C ASN A 653 11.96 12.52 16.96
N HIS A 654 11.76 13.13 15.78
CA HIS A 654 10.45 13.69 15.40
C HIS A 654 9.42 12.58 15.21
N ASN A 655 9.78 11.45 14.57
CA ASN A 655 8.93 10.26 14.47
C ASN A 655 8.46 9.82 15.86
N TYR A 656 9.37 9.76 16.83
CA TYR A 656 8.99 9.42 18.21
C TYR A 656 8.03 10.43 18.87
N LEU A 657 8.30 11.74 18.77
CA LEU A 657 7.48 12.76 19.44
C LEU A 657 6.11 12.96 18.77
N ILE A 658 6.07 12.91 17.45
CA ILE A 658 4.88 13.23 16.67
C ILE A 658 4.07 11.96 16.40
N GLU A 659 4.63 11.03 15.63
CA GLU A 659 3.91 9.84 15.17
C GLU A 659 3.64 8.84 16.29
N GLN A 660 4.57 8.72 17.25
CA GLN A 660 4.44 7.73 18.32
C GLN A 660 3.79 8.34 19.57
N CYS A 661 4.26 9.49 20.05
CA CYS A 661 3.68 10.08 21.27
C CYS A 661 2.35 10.76 21.00
N THR A 662 2.28 11.69 20.05
CA THR A 662 1.08 12.53 19.87
C THR A 662 -0.07 11.76 19.25
N PHE A 663 0.18 11.06 18.14
CA PHE A 663 -0.84 10.17 17.56
C PHE A 663 -1.16 8.97 18.42
N GLY A 664 -0.16 8.39 19.10
CA GLY A 664 -0.43 7.31 20.02
C GLY A 664 -1.30 7.74 21.21
N GLU A 665 -1.17 8.99 21.68
CA GLU A 665 -2.09 9.53 22.68
C GLU A 665 -3.51 9.72 22.13
N TYR A 666 -3.64 10.10 20.85
CA TYR A 666 -4.94 10.15 20.18
C TYR A 666 -5.58 8.76 20.03
N ARG A 667 -4.81 7.73 19.71
CA ARG A 667 -5.31 6.34 19.71
C ARG A 667 -5.71 5.90 21.11
N ASP A 668 -4.86 6.14 22.10
CA ASP A 668 -5.14 5.79 23.50
C ASP A 668 -6.41 6.50 24.00
N SER A 669 -6.69 7.74 23.58
CA SER A 669 -7.92 8.45 23.94
C SER A 669 -9.16 7.86 23.26
N ILE A 670 -9.07 7.46 21.98
CA ILE A 670 -10.14 6.72 21.29
C ILE A 670 -10.47 5.44 22.05
N ASN A 671 -9.45 4.65 22.39
CA ASN A 671 -9.65 3.39 23.11
C ASN A 671 -10.23 3.60 24.52
N ARG A 672 -9.75 4.60 25.27
CA ARG A 672 -10.31 4.93 26.60
C ARG A 672 -11.81 5.26 26.51
N LEU A 673 -12.20 6.06 25.52
CA LEU A 673 -13.60 6.41 25.29
C LEU A 673 -14.42 5.17 24.87
N GLY A 674 -13.91 4.37 23.94
CA GLY A 674 -14.58 3.15 23.47
C GLY A 674 -14.79 2.11 24.57
N VAL A 675 -13.79 1.90 25.44
CA VAL A 675 -13.91 1.01 26.61
C VAL A 675 -14.97 1.53 27.59
N ALA A 676 -15.05 2.84 27.80
CA ALA A 676 -16.08 3.43 28.66
C ALA A 676 -17.48 3.23 28.08
N LEU A 677 -17.66 3.47 26.77
CA LEU A 677 -18.92 3.24 26.06
C LEU A 677 -19.37 1.77 26.16
N ALA A 678 -18.48 0.83 25.88
CA ALA A 678 -18.77 -0.60 25.94
C ALA A 678 -19.12 -1.06 27.38
N ARG A 679 -18.41 -0.54 28.39
CA ARG A 679 -18.72 -0.82 29.80
C ARG A 679 -20.12 -0.32 30.18
N ASP A 680 -20.52 0.84 29.65
CA ASP A 680 -21.78 1.50 29.97
C ASP A 680 -22.94 1.03 29.07
N GLY A 681 -22.71 0.05 28.17
CA GLY A 681 -23.73 -0.62 27.37
C GLY A 681 -24.21 0.13 26.13
N TRP A 682 -23.38 1.04 25.60
CA TRP A 682 -23.67 1.82 24.38
C TRP A 682 -23.31 1.10 23.09
#